data_AF-A0A5J4NMU8-F1
#
_entry.id   AF-A0A5J4NMU8-F1
#
_cell.length_a   1.000
_cell.length_b   1.000
_cell.length_c   1.000
_cell.angle_alpha   90.00
_cell.angle_beta   90.00
_cell.angle_gamma   90.00
#
_symmetry.space_group_name_H-M   'P 1'
#
loop_
_entity.id
_entity.type
_entity.pdbx_description
1 polymer ?
#
loop_
_entity_poly.entity_id
_entity_poly.type
_entity_poly.pdbx_seq_one_letter_code
_entity_poly.pdbx_strand_id
1 'polypeptide(L)'
;MTIVLGMEGSANKLGIGVVRDGVVLANPRVTYITPAGEGFQPTETARHHQSQIVTLVARALNESNVRPEEIDAIAYTKGPGMGAPLLVVAVVARTLSQLWNKPLVGVNHCIAHIEMGRLITGAISPIVLYVSGGNTQVIAFSAGRYRIFGETIDIALGNCLDRFARIVNLSNDPSPGYNVEKLARTGRKFFELPYAVKGMDVSFAGLLSYLEQRAPALLQSGVYTVEDLCFSLQETVFAMVVEITERAMAHCNTKEVLIVGGVGCNERLQEMMGQMAAERGATLFATDERFCIDNGAMIAYTGCLMFNCGLTTPLAQSTVTQRYRTDEVESFCLADRLSGLNTTLVTFKMGVRGLYTYISRDPGNFKSYQLHNTYLIIDAENYINVCYGRSNLSRHYGGEYMDFVVCVRIFLKQLRKCRITPIFIFDGCHNREGAKRETLLNRNVGRIKELSKFLMETRFNLDDVQGTPEILPKLTNLVFIEVLNELRIPHLCYEREADMHIAELAVYLDCPLLSNDSDFYLFQAPSGASYRVIKLDSLSAECTCSQTKCEACKHESTECYFLACSAFMFCDSVLRHIPTPLVPLLSVLIGNDVISAVRQPADLQRFLSMRGGAGMSYNMRRIGAVVRWLSNFGYDTRVPLRAILSQYAIGSELTDVTTQIVHCVLGYVLDPDTTGRELTEFLCIEQKPRVSSSSARASATSHVSRPIPTMMDVDKAVEVVAEVLPNSSGRTRLALCERGQCDAHTV
;
A
#
# COMPACT_ATOMS: atom_id res chain seq x y z
N MET A 1 -8.55 -13.08 -16.31
CA MET A 1 -7.49 -13.90 -16.91
C MET A 1 -6.79 -13.00 -17.89
N THR A 2 -5.52 -12.71 -17.65
CA THR A 2 -4.73 -11.75 -18.43
C THR A 2 -3.64 -12.49 -19.19
N ILE A 3 -3.62 -12.33 -20.51
CA ILE A 3 -2.61 -12.90 -21.40
C ILE A 3 -1.71 -11.79 -21.93
N VAL A 4 -0.42 -11.87 -21.62
CA VAL A 4 0.57 -10.88 -22.07
C VAL A 4 1.62 -11.55 -22.94
N LEU A 5 1.93 -10.89 -24.07
CA LEU A 5 3.07 -11.23 -24.92
C LEU A 5 4.23 -10.31 -24.58
N GLY A 6 5.36 -10.87 -24.14
CA GLY A 6 6.56 -10.15 -23.73
C GLY A 6 7.71 -10.29 -24.72
N MET A 7 8.44 -9.21 -24.95
CA MET A 7 9.60 -9.18 -25.85
C MET A 7 10.85 -8.68 -25.15
N GLU A 8 11.89 -9.53 -25.13
CA GLU A 8 13.21 -9.23 -24.55
C GLU A 8 14.27 -9.21 -25.65
N GLY A 9 15.09 -8.16 -25.68
CA GLY A 9 16.21 -8.02 -26.62
C GLY A 9 17.16 -6.88 -26.27
N SER A 10 17.43 -6.70 -24.98
CA SER A 10 18.35 -5.69 -24.43
C SER A 10 19.83 -5.98 -24.76
N ALA A 11 20.18 -7.26 -24.91
CA ALA A 11 21.54 -7.76 -25.11
C ALA A 11 21.64 -8.65 -26.36
N ASN A 12 22.53 -9.65 -26.35
CA ASN A 12 22.75 -10.57 -27.48
C ASN A 12 21.72 -11.70 -27.59
N LYS A 13 20.81 -11.83 -26.62
CA LYS A 13 19.67 -12.76 -26.67
C LYS A 13 18.45 -12.00 -27.15
N LEU A 14 17.61 -12.69 -27.92
CA LEU A 14 16.28 -12.24 -28.28
C LEU A 14 15.28 -13.32 -27.85
N GLY A 15 14.29 -12.95 -27.06
CA GLY A 15 13.27 -13.86 -26.55
C GLY A 15 11.87 -13.28 -26.67
N ILE A 16 10.90 -14.12 -27.03
CA ILE A 16 9.47 -13.78 -27.00
C ILE A 16 8.80 -14.75 -26.04
N GLY A 17 7.99 -14.24 -25.12
CA GLY A 17 7.27 -15.05 -24.16
C GLY A 17 5.79 -14.76 -24.18
N VAL A 18 4.98 -15.77 -23.85
CA VAL A 18 3.54 -15.63 -23.65
C VAL A 18 3.21 -16.16 -22.26
N VAL A 19 2.61 -15.32 -21.42
CA VAL A 19 2.24 -15.66 -20.04
C VAL A 19 0.75 -15.42 -19.86
N ARG A 20 0.07 -16.37 -19.20
CA ARG A 20 -1.34 -16.28 -18.82
C ARG A 20 -1.45 -16.47 -17.30
N ASP A 21 -1.86 -15.43 -16.59
CA ASP A 21 -2.06 -15.46 -15.13
C ASP A 21 -0.88 -16.08 -14.34
N GLY A 22 0.35 -15.73 -14.71
CA GLY A 22 1.57 -16.26 -14.08
C GLY A 22 2.04 -17.63 -14.60
N VAL A 23 1.31 -18.25 -15.54
CA VAL A 23 1.73 -19.49 -16.20
C VAL A 23 2.40 -19.18 -17.53
N VAL A 24 3.63 -19.67 -17.72
CA VAL A 24 4.39 -19.52 -18.98
C VAL A 24 3.85 -20.50 -20.02
N LEU A 25 3.27 -19.99 -21.10
CA LEU A 25 2.73 -20.78 -22.21
C LEU A 25 3.75 -21.00 -23.33
N ALA A 26 4.60 -20.01 -23.59
CA ALA A 26 5.69 -20.08 -24.56
C ALA A 26 6.86 -19.22 -24.11
N ASN A 27 8.09 -19.64 -24.46
CA ASN A 27 9.31 -18.88 -24.18
C ASN A 27 10.46 -19.17 -25.18
N PRO A 28 10.22 -19.10 -26.51
CA PRO A 28 11.30 -19.31 -27.48
C PRO A 28 12.34 -18.19 -27.41
N ARG A 29 13.61 -18.57 -27.58
CA ARG A 29 14.78 -17.69 -27.52
C ARG A 29 15.81 -18.05 -28.57
N VAL A 30 16.51 -17.03 -29.08
CA VAL A 30 17.70 -17.17 -29.94
C VAL A 30 18.84 -16.33 -29.37
N THR A 31 20.07 -16.74 -29.64
CA THR A 31 21.29 -16.08 -29.16
C THR A 31 22.17 -15.72 -30.34
N TYR A 32 22.64 -14.47 -30.40
CA TYR A 32 23.72 -14.07 -31.30
C TYR A 32 25.07 -14.49 -30.70
N ILE A 33 25.75 -15.42 -31.38
CA ILE A 33 27.05 -15.98 -30.99
C ILE A 33 28.12 -15.44 -31.95
N THR A 34 29.15 -14.80 -31.40
CA THR A 34 30.31 -14.31 -32.16
C THR A 34 31.45 -15.33 -32.18
N PRO A 35 32.38 -15.26 -33.15
CA PRO A 35 33.60 -16.07 -33.13
C PRO A 35 34.39 -15.96 -31.83
N ALA A 36 35.16 -17.00 -31.49
CA ALA A 36 36.04 -16.98 -30.31
C ALA A 36 36.99 -15.78 -30.34
N GLY A 37 37.18 -15.14 -29.18
CA GLY A 37 37.98 -13.91 -29.06
C GLY A 37 37.23 -12.61 -29.35
N GLU A 38 36.06 -12.66 -29.97
CA GLU A 38 35.26 -11.46 -30.32
C GLU A 38 34.07 -11.25 -29.37
N GLY A 39 33.71 -9.99 -29.11
CA GLY A 39 32.49 -9.63 -28.37
C GLY A 39 31.41 -9.12 -29.32
N PHE A 40 30.13 -9.36 -28.98
CA PHE A 40 29.01 -8.88 -29.80
C PHE A 40 28.93 -7.36 -29.84
N GLN A 41 28.81 -6.81 -31.04
CA GLN A 41 28.67 -5.37 -31.26
C GLN A 41 27.19 -4.96 -31.32
N PRO A 42 26.83 -3.74 -30.87
CA PRO A 42 25.43 -3.28 -30.89
C PRO A 42 24.77 -3.35 -32.27
N THR A 43 25.50 -2.98 -33.33
CA THR A 43 24.98 -2.93 -34.71
C THR A 43 24.68 -4.33 -35.26
N GLU A 44 25.58 -5.28 -35.05
CA GLU A 44 25.42 -6.66 -35.52
C GLU A 44 24.33 -7.38 -34.74
N THR A 45 24.30 -7.16 -33.43
CA THR A 45 23.24 -7.70 -32.56
C THR A 45 21.87 -7.18 -33.00
N ALA A 46 21.75 -5.89 -33.34
CA ALA A 46 20.50 -5.34 -33.86
C ALA A 46 20.08 -5.97 -35.19
N ARG A 47 21.03 -6.25 -36.11
CA ARG A 47 20.74 -6.96 -37.38
C ARG A 47 20.27 -8.39 -37.12
N HIS A 48 20.90 -9.09 -36.18
CA HIS A 48 20.46 -10.41 -35.75
C HIS A 48 19.00 -10.34 -35.26
N HIS A 49 18.68 -9.42 -34.35
CA HIS A 49 17.33 -9.27 -33.81
C HIS A 49 16.30 -8.93 -34.90
N GLN A 50 16.65 -8.03 -35.83
CA GLN A 50 15.79 -7.67 -36.97
C GLN A 50 15.45 -8.88 -37.84
N SER A 51 16.41 -9.78 -38.07
CA SER A 51 16.20 -10.98 -38.90
C SER A 51 15.35 -12.05 -38.23
N GLN A 52 15.30 -12.08 -36.89
CA GLN A 52 14.70 -13.19 -36.13
C GLN A 52 13.37 -12.83 -35.46
N ILE A 53 13.15 -11.57 -35.07
CA ILE A 53 12.05 -11.20 -34.16
C ILE A 53 10.66 -11.55 -34.66
N VAL A 54 10.37 -11.37 -35.95
CA VAL A 54 9.06 -11.72 -36.53
C VAL A 54 8.83 -13.23 -36.50
N THR A 55 9.85 -14.01 -36.88
CA THR A 55 9.82 -15.47 -36.84
C THR A 55 9.63 -15.98 -35.40
N LEU A 56 10.29 -15.33 -34.43
CA LEU A 56 10.20 -15.70 -33.03
C LEU A 56 8.84 -15.38 -32.42
N VAL A 57 8.21 -14.26 -32.82
CA VAL A 57 6.82 -13.94 -32.44
C VAL A 57 5.85 -15.00 -32.98
N ALA A 58 5.96 -15.34 -34.28
CA ALA A 58 5.11 -16.37 -34.88
C ALA A 58 5.28 -17.73 -34.17
N ARG A 59 6.53 -18.09 -33.83
CA ARG A 59 6.83 -19.29 -33.05
C ARG A 59 6.21 -19.26 -31.66
N ALA A 60 6.30 -18.13 -30.94
CA ALA A 60 5.72 -18.01 -29.59
C ALA A 60 4.18 -18.12 -29.61
N LEU A 61 3.51 -17.56 -30.60
CA LEU A 61 2.05 -17.72 -30.79
C LEU A 61 1.68 -19.17 -31.08
N ASN A 62 2.44 -19.84 -31.94
CA ASN A 62 2.22 -21.26 -32.26
C ASN A 62 2.47 -22.17 -31.04
N GLU A 63 3.56 -21.96 -30.30
CA GLU A 63 3.89 -22.76 -29.10
C GLU A 63 2.86 -22.54 -27.98
N SER A 64 2.35 -21.32 -27.79
CA SER A 64 1.35 -21.01 -26.77
C SER A 64 -0.07 -21.40 -27.16
N ASN A 65 -0.33 -21.68 -28.45
CA ASN A 65 -1.65 -21.88 -29.03
C ASN A 65 -2.63 -20.73 -28.69
N VAL A 66 -2.12 -19.49 -28.68
CA VAL A 66 -2.87 -18.27 -28.41
C VAL A 66 -3.03 -17.48 -29.70
N ARG A 67 -4.25 -17.04 -30.02
CA ARG A 67 -4.49 -16.16 -31.16
C ARG A 67 -4.23 -14.69 -30.79
N PRO A 68 -3.82 -13.84 -31.74
CA PRO A 68 -3.57 -12.41 -31.46
C PRO A 68 -4.72 -11.67 -30.76
N GLU A 69 -5.97 -12.06 -31.04
CA GLU A 69 -7.16 -11.43 -30.46
C GLU A 69 -7.27 -11.69 -28.94
N GLU A 70 -6.71 -12.81 -28.47
CA GLU A 70 -6.73 -13.26 -27.07
C GLU A 70 -5.63 -12.60 -26.23
N ILE A 71 -4.67 -11.91 -26.84
CA ILE A 71 -3.64 -11.17 -26.11
C ILE A 71 -4.28 -9.90 -25.52
N ASP A 72 -4.11 -9.67 -24.23
CA ASP A 72 -4.66 -8.49 -23.55
C ASP A 72 -3.69 -7.30 -23.58
N ALA A 73 -2.38 -7.56 -23.51
CA ALA A 73 -1.34 -6.53 -23.58
C ALA A 73 -0.03 -7.03 -24.20
N ILE A 74 0.76 -6.09 -24.72
CA ILE A 74 2.09 -6.34 -25.27
C ILE A 74 3.13 -5.67 -24.37
N ALA A 75 3.99 -6.47 -23.76
CA ALA A 75 5.09 -6.00 -22.94
C ALA A 75 6.41 -6.04 -23.72
N TYR A 76 7.27 -5.04 -23.50
CA TYR A 76 8.60 -5.01 -24.11
C TYR A 76 9.62 -4.44 -23.14
N THR A 77 10.87 -4.85 -23.31
CA THR A 77 11.97 -4.29 -22.51
C THR A 77 12.21 -2.83 -22.89
N LYS A 78 11.86 -1.93 -21.98
CA LYS A 78 12.13 -0.49 -22.12
C LYS A 78 13.60 -0.19 -21.86
N GLY A 79 14.22 -0.94 -20.95
CA GLY A 79 15.63 -0.87 -20.59
C GLY A 79 15.91 -1.44 -19.20
N PRO A 80 17.16 -1.40 -18.72
CA PRO A 80 18.37 -0.94 -19.42
C PRO A 80 18.80 -1.89 -20.55
N GLY A 81 19.76 -1.48 -21.37
CA GLY A 81 20.28 -2.33 -22.46
C GLY A 81 20.99 -1.57 -23.59
N MET A 82 21.45 -2.31 -24.60
CA MET A 82 22.09 -1.73 -25.79
C MET A 82 21.06 -0.98 -26.65
N GLY A 83 21.39 0.24 -27.06
CA GLY A 83 20.44 1.12 -27.76
C GLY A 83 19.85 0.54 -29.05
N ALA A 84 20.69 0.04 -29.96
CA ALA A 84 20.23 -0.46 -31.25
C ALA A 84 19.35 -1.72 -31.11
N PRO A 85 19.72 -2.76 -30.33
CA PRO A 85 18.84 -3.89 -30.03
C PRO A 85 17.51 -3.51 -29.36
N LEU A 86 17.53 -2.62 -28.35
CA LEU A 86 16.30 -2.15 -27.69
C LEU A 86 15.34 -1.48 -28.68
N LEU A 87 15.86 -0.66 -29.60
CA LEU A 87 15.05 0.00 -30.62
C LEU A 87 14.34 -0.99 -31.54
N VAL A 88 15.02 -2.08 -31.93
CA VAL A 88 14.41 -3.12 -32.77
C VAL A 88 13.19 -3.72 -32.09
N VAL A 89 13.34 -4.11 -30.82
CA VAL A 89 12.25 -4.69 -30.03
C VAL A 89 11.11 -3.69 -29.83
N ALA A 90 11.42 -2.46 -29.46
CA ALA A 90 10.41 -1.43 -29.23
C ALA A 90 9.60 -1.12 -30.51
N VAL A 91 10.25 -1.06 -31.68
CA VAL A 91 9.55 -0.84 -32.95
C VAL A 91 8.58 -1.98 -33.26
N VAL A 92 8.99 -3.23 -33.06
CA VAL A 92 8.12 -4.39 -33.30
C VAL A 92 6.97 -4.44 -32.30
N ALA A 93 7.23 -4.21 -31.01
CA ALA A 93 6.19 -4.14 -29.99
C ALA A 93 5.14 -3.07 -30.31
N ARG A 94 5.58 -1.85 -30.68
CA ARG A 94 4.68 -0.76 -31.09
C ARG A 94 3.89 -1.10 -32.36
N THR A 95 4.50 -1.80 -33.30
CA THR A 95 3.85 -2.20 -34.54
C THR A 95 2.74 -3.21 -34.25
N LEU A 96 3.02 -4.23 -33.43
CA LEU A 96 2.04 -5.24 -33.05
C LEU A 96 0.92 -4.65 -32.17
N SER A 97 1.24 -3.72 -31.29
CA SER A 97 0.24 -3.00 -30.47
C SER A 97 -0.75 -2.24 -31.34
N GLN A 98 -0.28 -1.54 -32.37
CA GLN A 98 -1.14 -0.82 -33.31
C GLN A 98 -1.94 -1.76 -34.21
N LEU A 99 -1.30 -2.83 -34.72
CA LEU A 99 -1.97 -3.81 -35.59
C LEU A 99 -3.09 -4.58 -34.88
N TRP A 100 -2.85 -4.99 -33.64
CA TRP A 100 -3.80 -5.78 -32.86
C TRP A 100 -4.69 -4.94 -31.94
N ASN A 101 -4.51 -3.61 -31.95
CA ASN A 101 -5.17 -2.65 -31.07
C ASN A 101 -5.08 -3.06 -29.59
N LYS A 102 -3.87 -3.40 -29.13
CA LYS A 102 -3.58 -3.84 -27.76
C LYS A 102 -2.69 -2.84 -27.03
N PRO A 103 -2.89 -2.60 -25.73
CA PRO A 103 -2.06 -1.71 -24.92
C PRO A 103 -0.60 -2.19 -24.84
N LEU A 104 0.31 -1.24 -24.69
CA LEU A 104 1.74 -1.50 -24.47
C LEU A 104 2.09 -1.36 -23.00
N VAL A 105 3.09 -2.14 -22.57
CA VAL A 105 3.70 -2.03 -21.24
C VAL A 105 5.22 -2.01 -21.40
N GLY A 106 5.85 -0.89 -21.03
CA GLY A 106 7.30 -0.76 -21.01
C GLY A 106 7.86 -1.29 -19.69
N VAL A 107 8.59 -2.41 -19.77
CA VAL A 107 9.08 -3.14 -18.60
C VAL A 107 10.57 -2.83 -18.34
N ASN A 108 10.93 -2.70 -17.06
CA ASN A 108 12.33 -2.64 -16.64
C ASN A 108 12.94 -4.05 -16.60
N HIS A 109 14.06 -4.22 -17.29
CA HIS A 109 14.74 -5.51 -17.45
C HIS A 109 15.20 -6.12 -16.12
N CYS A 110 15.76 -5.30 -15.21
CA CYS A 110 16.25 -5.77 -13.91
C CYS A 110 15.07 -6.28 -13.05
N ILE A 111 13.97 -5.54 -13.04
CA ILE A 111 12.76 -5.92 -12.29
C ILE A 111 12.16 -7.20 -12.86
N ALA A 112 12.24 -7.38 -14.19
CA ALA A 112 11.71 -8.60 -14.81
C ALA A 112 12.45 -9.86 -14.37
N HIS A 113 13.79 -9.80 -14.25
CA HIS A 113 14.58 -10.87 -13.65
C HIS A 113 14.15 -11.18 -12.22
N ILE A 114 13.93 -10.14 -11.39
CA ILE A 114 13.51 -10.30 -10.00
C ILE A 114 12.12 -10.95 -9.90
N GLU A 115 11.13 -10.43 -10.62
CA GLU A 115 9.76 -10.91 -10.54
C GLU A 115 9.62 -12.34 -11.08
N MET A 116 10.30 -12.67 -12.18
CA MET A 116 10.34 -14.04 -12.68
C MET A 116 11.03 -14.97 -11.66
N GLY A 117 12.14 -14.52 -11.05
CA GLY A 117 12.80 -15.27 -9.99
C GLY A 117 11.88 -15.56 -8.81
N ARG A 118 11.15 -14.55 -8.33
CA ARG A 118 10.15 -14.68 -7.25
C ARG A 118 9.01 -15.64 -7.62
N LEU A 119 8.51 -15.56 -8.86
CA LEU A 119 7.45 -16.44 -9.35
C LEU A 119 7.87 -17.92 -9.34
N ILE A 120 9.03 -18.23 -9.92
CA ILE A 120 9.49 -19.61 -10.09
C ILE A 120 9.93 -20.23 -8.77
N THR A 121 10.58 -19.44 -7.92
CA THR A 121 11.18 -19.95 -6.67
C THR A 121 10.27 -19.83 -5.45
N GLY A 122 9.24 -18.99 -5.52
CA GLY A 122 8.36 -18.69 -4.38
C GLY A 122 8.95 -17.74 -3.34
N ALA A 123 10.11 -17.12 -3.62
CA ALA A 123 10.74 -16.18 -2.71
C ALA A 123 9.84 -14.95 -2.42
N ILE A 124 9.68 -14.58 -1.15
CA ILE A 124 8.71 -13.57 -0.70
C ILE A 124 9.39 -12.22 -0.50
N SER A 125 10.52 -12.18 0.19
CA SER A 125 11.28 -10.94 0.42
C SER A 125 12.79 -11.20 0.43
N PRO A 126 13.34 -11.66 -0.71
CA PRO A 126 14.76 -11.96 -0.80
C PRO A 126 15.60 -10.70 -0.98
N ILE A 127 16.85 -10.77 -0.51
CA ILE A 127 17.94 -9.99 -1.10
C ILE A 127 18.26 -10.62 -2.45
N VAL A 128 18.21 -9.82 -3.51
CA VAL A 128 18.45 -10.28 -4.86
C VAL A 128 19.88 -9.94 -5.25
N LEU A 129 20.69 -10.96 -5.55
CA LEU A 129 21.93 -10.78 -6.28
C LEU A 129 21.63 -10.87 -7.78
N TYR A 130 21.67 -9.74 -8.48
CA TYR A 130 21.52 -9.68 -9.92
C TYR A 130 22.90 -9.63 -10.60
N VAL A 131 23.28 -10.75 -11.23
CA VAL A 131 24.58 -10.91 -11.92
C VAL A 131 24.38 -11.36 -13.37
N SER A 132 24.63 -10.45 -14.31
CA SER A 132 24.54 -10.68 -15.75
C SER A 132 25.79 -10.20 -16.48
N GLY A 133 25.80 -10.34 -17.81
CA GLY A 133 26.86 -9.78 -18.65
C GLY A 133 26.93 -8.25 -18.59
N GLY A 134 25.82 -7.58 -18.24
CA GLY A 134 25.71 -6.12 -18.21
C GLY A 134 25.50 -5.51 -16.82
N ASN A 135 25.17 -6.32 -15.80
CA ASN A 135 24.82 -5.83 -14.47
C ASN A 135 25.46 -6.67 -13.37
N THR A 136 25.82 -6.02 -12.27
CA THR A 136 26.17 -6.66 -11.00
C THR A 136 25.64 -5.77 -9.89
N GLN A 137 24.53 -6.17 -9.28
CA GLN A 137 23.77 -5.37 -8.32
C GLN A 137 23.24 -6.26 -7.21
N VAL A 138 23.25 -5.74 -5.99
CA VAL A 138 22.58 -6.31 -4.82
C VAL A 138 21.35 -5.45 -4.55
N ILE A 139 20.17 -6.03 -4.74
CA ILE A 139 18.89 -5.33 -4.77
C ILE A 139 18.01 -5.87 -3.65
N ALA A 140 17.30 -4.99 -2.95
CA ALA A 140 16.25 -5.39 -2.02
C ALA A 140 15.00 -4.56 -2.23
N PHE A 141 13.86 -5.15 -1.90
CA PHE A 141 12.61 -4.40 -1.85
C PHE A 141 12.57 -3.57 -0.57
N SER A 142 12.42 -2.24 -0.70
CA SER A 142 12.31 -1.34 0.44
C SER A 142 11.59 -0.05 0.06
N ALA A 143 10.61 0.35 0.90
CA ALA A 143 9.81 1.56 0.72
C ALA A 143 9.15 1.65 -0.68
N GLY A 144 8.48 0.58 -1.11
CA GLY A 144 7.70 0.55 -2.36
C GLY A 144 8.53 0.52 -3.64
N ARG A 145 9.83 0.20 -3.55
CA ARG A 145 10.76 0.18 -4.69
C ARG A 145 11.80 -0.92 -4.55
N TYR A 146 12.30 -1.40 -5.68
CA TYR A 146 13.51 -2.22 -5.73
C TYR A 146 14.74 -1.32 -5.68
N ARG A 147 15.42 -1.29 -4.53
CA ARG A 147 16.58 -0.41 -4.27
C ARG A 147 17.88 -1.17 -4.42
N ILE A 148 18.88 -0.49 -4.95
CA ILE A 148 20.25 -1.01 -5.10
C ILE A 148 21.02 -0.68 -3.83
N PHE A 149 21.42 -1.69 -3.07
CA PHE A 149 22.22 -1.54 -1.83
C PHE A 149 23.72 -1.59 -2.10
N GLY A 150 24.11 -2.30 -3.14
CA GLY A 150 25.49 -2.37 -3.61
C GLY A 150 25.54 -2.69 -5.09
N GLU A 151 26.52 -2.17 -5.80
CA GLU A 151 26.69 -2.46 -7.22
C GLU A 151 28.16 -2.47 -7.64
N THR A 152 28.42 -2.94 -8.87
CA THR A 152 29.74 -2.73 -9.48
C THR A 152 29.94 -1.26 -9.78
N ILE A 153 31.12 -0.73 -9.45
CA ILE A 153 31.51 0.64 -9.79
C ILE A 153 32.18 0.76 -11.16
N ASP A 154 32.47 -0.37 -11.83
CA ASP A 154 33.14 -0.41 -13.13
C ASP A 154 32.43 -1.31 -14.16
N ILE A 155 32.90 -2.54 -14.38
CA ILE A 155 32.37 -3.51 -15.31
C ILE A 155 31.51 -4.54 -14.55
N ALA A 156 30.53 -5.14 -15.22
CA ALA A 156 29.79 -6.25 -14.63
C ALA A 156 30.67 -7.51 -14.50
N LEU A 157 30.36 -8.34 -13.50
CA LEU A 157 31.03 -9.61 -13.27
C LEU A 157 30.95 -10.54 -14.49
N GLY A 158 29.79 -10.61 -15.16
CA GLY A 158 29.66 -11.36 -16.40
C GLY A 158 30.55 -10.82 -17.53
N ASN A 159 30.69 -9.48 -17.63
CA ASN A 159 31.61 -8.88 -18.60
C ASN A 159 33.08 -9.21 -18.28
N CYS A 160 33.45 -9.27 -17.00
CA CYS A 160 34.78 -9.69 -16.57
C CYS A 160 35.09 -11.12 -17.03
N LEU A 161 34.17 -12.06 -16.79
CA LEU A 161 34.28 -13.45 -17.26
C LEU A 161 34.37 -13.53 -18.79
N ASP A 162 33.49 -12.82 -19.50
CA ASP A 162 33.47 -12.83 -20.97
C ASP A 162 34.72 -12.21 -21.60
N ARG A 163 35.31 -11.18 -20.98
CA ARG A 163 36.57 -10.60 -21.45
C ARG A 163 37.75 -11.51 -21.15
N PHE A 164 37.77 -12.14 -19.99
CA PHE A 164 38.79 -13.12 -19.67
C PHE A 164 38.76 -14.30 -20.65
N ALA A 165 37.57 -14.85 -20.93
CA ALA A 165 37.38 -15.90 -21.92
C ALA A 165 37.95 -15.53 -23.31
N ARG A 166 37.84 -14.26 -23.71
CA ARG A 166 38.43 -13.76 -24.97
C ARG A 166 39.96 -13.73 -24.95
N ILE A 167 40.57 -13.35 -23.82
CA ILE A 167 42.04 -13.31 -23.67
C ILE A 167 42.64 -14.70 -23.84
N VAL A 168 41.98 -15.72 -23.27
CA VAL A 168 42.40 -17.12 -23.39
C VAL A 168 41.79 -17.84 -24.60
N ASN A 169 41.17 -17.09 -25.52
CA ASN A 169 40.59 -17.57 -26.78
C ASN A 169 39.59 -18.75 -26.63
N LEU A 170 38.75 -18.69 -25.60
CA LEU A 170 37.67 -19.65 -25.39
C LEU A 170 36.48 -19.39 -26.31
N SER A 171 35.74 -20.46 -26.60
CA SER A 171 34.51 -20.39 -27.39
C SER A 171 33.46 -19.52 -26.70
N ASN A 172 32.68 -18.79 -27.51
CA ASN A 172 31.49 -18.08 -27.05
C ASN A 172 30.22 -18.96 -27.08
N ASP A 173 30.30 -20.21 -27.55
CA ASP A 173 29.21 -21.18 -27.62
C ASP A 173 29.31 -22.21 -26.48
N PRO A 174 28.25 -22.45 -25.67
CA PRO A 174 26.96 -21.76 -25.65
C PRO A 174 27.00 -20.38 -25.00
N SER A 175 27.96 -20.16 -24.09
CA SER A 175 28.33 -18.84 -23.57
C SER A 175 29.77 -18.86 -23.06
N PRO A 176 30.47 -17.71 -23.04
CA PRO A 176 31.85 -17.66 -22.55
C PRO A 176 31.95 -18.02 -21.07
N GLY A 177 31.03 -17.50 -20.24
CA GLY A 177 30.95 -17.80 -18.81
C GLY A 177 30.80 -19.30 -18.50
N TYR A 178 29.99 -20.03 -19.27
CA TYR A 178 29.84 -21.48 -19.13
C TYR A 178 31.13 -22.24 -19.46
N ASN A 179 31.85 -21.80 -20.50
CA ASN A 179 33.13 -22.42 -20.87
C ASN A 179 34.22 -22.15 -19.82
N VAL A 180 34.23 -20.96 -19.21
CA VAL A 180 35.08 -20.65 -18.05
C VAL A 180 34.76 -21.56 -16.86
N GLU A 181 33.48 -21.79 -16.57
CA GLU A 181 33.04 -22.70 -15.50
C GLU A 181 33.50 -24.14 -15.74
N LYS A 182 33.34 -24.64 -16.97
CA LYS A 182 33.74 -26.00 -17.31
C LYS A 182 35.24 -26.21 -17.10
N LEU A 183 36.07 -25.25 -17.47
CA LEU A 183 37.53 -25.32 -17.30
C LEU A 183 37.97 -25.10 -15.85
N ALA A 184 37.26 -24.25 -15.10
CA ALA A 184 37.53 -24.03 -13.68
C ALA A 184 37.44 -25.32 -12.85
N ARG A 185 36.57 -26.28 -13.22
CA ARG A 185 36.42 -27.58 -12.54
C ARG A 185 37.70 -28.44 -12.58
N THR A 186 38.55 -28.24 -13.58
CA THR A 186 39.80 -28.98 -13.75
C THR A 186 41.02 -28.23 -13.22
N GLY A 187 40.87 -26.96 -12.82
CA GLY A 187 41.92 -26.17 -12.19
C GLY A 187 42.29 -26.75 -10.82
N ARG A 188 43.59 -26.73 -10.51
CA ARG A 188 44.12 -27.30 -9.25
C ARG A 188 44.90 -26.29 -8.43
N LYS A 189 45.39 -25.23 -9.07
CA LYS A 189 46.29 -24.27 -8.46
C LYS A 189 45.64 -22.89 -8.39
N PHE A 190 45.55 -22.35 -7.18
CA PHE A 190 45.06 -21.01 -6.95
C PHE A 190 46.16 -19.98 -7.24
N PHE A 191 45.85 -19.00 -8.09
CA PHE A 191 46.66 -17.83 -8.36
C PHE A 191 46.03 -16.62 -7.67
N GLU A 192 46.81 -15.92 -6.85
CA GLU A 192 46.30 -14.81 -6.06
C GLU A 192 45.95 -13.60 -6.95
N LEU A 193 44.69 -13.17 -6.84
CA LEU A 193 44.11 -12.07 -7.59
C LEU A 193 43.71 -10.92 -6.67
N PRO A 194 43.70 -9.67 -7.17
CA PRO A 194 43.26 -8.51 -6.39
C PRO A 194 41.81 -8.67 -5.91
N TYR A 195 41.60 -8.63 -4.60
CA TYR A 195 40.26 -8.72 -3.99
C TYR A 195 39.73 -7.31 -3.67
N ALA A 196 38.77 -6.83 -4.45
CA ALA A 196 38.37 -5.41 -4.46
C ALA A 196 36.89 -5.19 -4.06
N VAL A 197 36.59 -5.36 -2.77
CA VAL A 197 35.29 -5.03 -2.16
C VAL A 197 35.38 -3.70 -1.39
N LYS A 198 34.41 -2.81 -1.59
CA LYS A 198 34.32 -1.51 -0.91
C LYS A 198 32.92 -1.32 -0.33
N GLY A 199 32.74 -1.60 0.96
CA GLY A 199 31.40 -1.57 1.57
C GLY A 199 30.52 -2.65 0.96
N MET A 200 29.42 -2.28 0.29
CA MET A 200 28.57 -3.21 -0.46
C MET A 200 28.87 -3.20 -1.97
N ASP A 201 29.84 -2.40 -2.41
CA ASP A 201 30.21 -2.28 -3.82
C ASP A 201 31.43 -3.14 -4.18
N VAL A 202 31.54 -3.46 -5.47
CA VAL A 202 32.62 -4.28 -6.04
C VAL A 202 33.27 -3.63 -7.26
N SER A 203 34.52 -3.98 -7.53
CA SER A 203 35.29 -3.51 -8.70
C SER A 203 36.02 -4.67 -9.35
N PHE A 204 35.81 -4.89 -10.65
CA PHE A 204 36.39 -6.02 -11.39
C PHE A 204 37.41 -5.59 -12.45
N ALA A 205 37.43 -4.31 -12.86
CA ALA A 205 38.33 -3.85 -13.92
C ALA A 205 39.82 -3.96 -13.53
N GLY A 206 40.15 -3.72 -12.26
CA GLY A 206 41.51 -3.88 -11.73
C GLY A 206 41.96 -5.34 -11.71
N LEU A 207 41.06 -6.26 -11.34
CA LEU A 207 41.32 -7.69 -11.36
C LEU A 207 41.53 -8.18 -12.80
N LEU A 208 40.65 -7.78 -13.72
CA LEU A 208 40.76 -8.16 -15.12
C LEU A 208 42.07 -7.67 -15.74
N SER A 209 42.41 -6.38 -15.60
CA SER A 209 43.65 -5.81 -16.16
C SER A 209 44.92 -6.50 -15.61
N TYR A 210 44.92 -6.87 -14.34
CA TYR A 210 45.99 -7.67 -13.73
C TYR A 210 46.13 -9.05 -14.38
N LEU A 211 45.02 -9.73 -14.66
CA LEU A 211 45.00 -10.98 -15.42
C LEU A 211 45.43 -10.78 -16.88
N GLU A 212 44.94 -9.76 -17.58
CA GLU A 212 45.32 -9.52 -18.99
C GLU A 212 46.84 -9.32 -19.13
N GLN A 213 47.46 -8.62 -18.18
CA GLN A 213 48.90 -8.36 -18.20
C GLN A 213 49.73 -9.61 -17.87
N ARG A 214 49.29 -10.46 -16.93
CA ARG A 214 50.10 -11.57 -16.41
C ARG A 214 49.80 -12.92 -17.03
N ALA A 215 48.57 -13.16 -17.48
CA ALA A 215 48.15 -14.45 -18.03
C ALA A 215 49.07 -14.96 -19.16
N PRO A 216 49.49 -14.15 -20.15
CA PRO A 216 50.39 -14.64 -21.21
C PRO A 216 51.71 -15.19 -20.67
N ALA A 217 52.35 -14.47 -19.73
CA ALA A 217 53.62 -14.89 -19.13
C ALA A 217 53.45 -16.13 -18.23
N LEU A 218 52.35 -16.19 -17.46
CA LEU A 218 52.05 -17.33 -16.60
C LEU A 218 51.79 -18.61 -17.41
N LEU A 219 51.03 -18.51 -18.50
CA LEU A 219 50.77 -19.63 -19.39
C LEU A 219 52.03 -20.07 -20.14
N GLN A 220 52.85 -19.14 -20.62
CA GLN A 220 54.13 -19.45 -21.27
C GLN A 220 55.13 -20.12 -20.32
N SER A 221 55.12 -19.75 -19.04
CA SER A 221 55.99 -20.36 -18.03
C SER A 221 55.63 -21.83 -17.72
N GLY A 222 54.42 -22.27 -18.09
CA GLY A 222 53.89 -23.60 -17.75
C GLY A 222 53.57 -23.80 -16.27
N VAL A 223 53.74 -22.77 -15.43
CA VAL A 223 53.52 -22.84 -13.98
C VAL A 223 52.02 -22.82 -13.60
N TYR A 224 51.19 -22.29 -14.49
CA TYR A 224 49.72 -22.25 -14.39
C TYR A 224 49.11 -22.62 -15.74
N THR A 225 47.98 -23.31 -15.69
CA THR A 225 47.16 -23.65 -16.86
C THR A 225 46.01 -22.65 -17.05
N VAL A 226 45.30 -22.72 -18.17
CA VAL A 226 44.10 -21.88 -18.38
C VAL A 226 43.02 -22.24 -17.36
N GLU A 227 42.89 -23.54 -17.08
CA GLU A 227 42.02 -24.13 -16.08
C GLU A 227 42.29 -23.56 -14.67
N ASP A 228 43.57 -23.43 -14.29
CA ASP A 228 43.97 -22.84 -13.01
C ASP A 228 43.58 -21.36 -12.91
N LEU A 229 43.72 -20.60 -14.00
CA LEU A 229 43.35 -19.19 -14.03
C LEU A 229 41.83 -19.01 -14.04
N CYS A 230 41.08 -19.86 -14.75
CA CYS A 230 39.61 -19.90 -14.70
C CYS A 230 39.11 -20.19 -13.28
N PHE A 231 39.71 -21.19 -12.62
CA PHE A 231 39.43 -21.52 -11.22
C PHE A 231 39.69 -20.34 -10.30
N SER A 232 40.90 -19.76 -10.38
CA SER A 232 41.31 -18.65 -9.51
C SER A 232 40.43 -17.40 -9.70
N LEU A 233 40.05 -17.12 -10.96
CA LEU A 233 39.12 -16.04 -11.29
C LEU A 233 37.76 -16.26 -10.63
N GLN A 234 37.16 -17.45 -10.80
CA GLN A 234 35.85 -17.77 -10.23
C GLN A 234 35.85 -17.66 -8.70
N GLU A 235 36.79 -18.31 -8.03
CA GLU A 235 36.87 -18.26 -6.56
C GLU A 235 36.99 -16.83 -6.05
N THR A 236 37.81 -15.99 -6.71
CA THR A 236 38.01 -14.60 -6.30
C THR A 236 36.74 -13.77 -6.50
N VAL A 237 36.17 -13.76 -7.71
CA VAL A 237 35.03 -12.87 -8.02
C VAL A 237 33.74 -13.33 -7.36
N PHE A 238 33.55 -14.64 -7.17
CA PHE A 238 32.37 -15.17 -6.47
C PHE A 238 32.45 -14.90 -4.98
N ALA A 239 33.62 -15.04 -4.34
CA ALA A 239 33.79 -14.64 -2.95
C ALA A 239 33.44 -13.15 -2.74
N MET A 240 33.87 -12.27 -3.66
CA MET A 240 33.53 -10.84 -3.60
C MET A 240 32.02 -10.59 -3.63
N VAL A 241 31.27 -11.27 -4.52
CA VAL A 241 29.81 -11.07 -4.60
C VAL A 241 29.05 -11.74 -3.45
N VAL A 242 29.56 -12.87 -2.92
CA VAL A 242 29.01 -13.50 -1.71
C VAL A 242 29.15 -12.57 -0.51
N GLU A 243 30.32 -11.94 -0.33
CA GLU A 243 30.57 -11.01 0.77
C GLU A 243 29.63 -9.79 0.75
N ILE A 244 29.48 -9.12 -0.40
CA ILE A 244 28.56 -7.96 -0.47
C ILE A 244 27.10 -8.37 -0.29
N THR A 245 26.72 -9.57 -0.74
CA THR A 245 25.37 -10.11 -0.57
C THR A 245 25.10 -10.40 0.90
N GLU A 246 26.07 -11.00 1.59
CA GLU A 246 26.02 -11.22 3.03
C GLU A 246 25.90 -9.90 3.81
N ARG A 247 26.67 -8.87 3.44
CA ARG A 247 26.57 -7.54 4.05
C ARG A 247 25.17 -6.93 3.87
N ALA A 248 24.60 -7.04 2.66
CA ALA A 248 23.25 -6.54 2.39
C ALA A 248 22.16 -7.32 3.13
N MET A 249 22.30 -8.65 3.24
CA MET A 249 21.42 -9.48 4.07
C MET A 249 21.46 -9.09 5.54
N ALA A 250 22.65 -8.75 6.06
CA ALA A 250 22.81 -8.23 7.41
C ALA A 250 22.07 -6.91 7.60
N HIS A 251 22.25 -6.01 6.63
CA HIS A 251 21.67 -4.68 6.66
C HIS A 251 20.14 -4.69 6.59
N CYS A 252 19.56 -5.56 5.75
CA CYS A 252 18.11 -5.66 5.56
C CYS A 252 17.43 -6.68 6.49
N ASN A 253 18.21 -7.41 7.30
CA ASN A 253 17.72 -8.45 8.20
C ASN A 253 16.80 -9.49 7.52
N THR A 254 17.15 -9.94 6.32
CA THR A 254 16.41 -11.00 5.61
C THR A 254 17.05 -12.37 5.79
N LYS A 255 16.24 -13.41 5.63
CA LYS A 255 16.65 -14.83 5.62
C LYS A 255 16.49 -15.48 4.24
N GLU A 256 16.25 -14.69 3.21
CA GLU A 256 16.09 -15.17 1.84
C GLU A 256 17.10 -14.46 0.94
N VAL A 257 17.80 -15.23 0.10
CA VAL A 257 18.66 -14.70 -0.97
C VAL A 257 18.22 -15.30 -2.30
N LEU A 258 18.08 -14.47 -3.33
CA LEU A 258 17.66 -14.87 -4.66
C LEU A 258 18.76 -14.49 -5.67
N ILE A 259 19.28 -15.45 -6.42
CA ILE A 259 20.24 -15.17 -7.49
C ILE A 259 19.51 -15.13 -8.84
N VAL A 260 19.70 -14.04 -9.59
CA VAL A 260 19.13 -13.85 -10.93
C VAL A 260 20.17 -13.33 -11.91
N GLY A 261 19.85 -13.44 -13.21
CA GLY A 261 20.75 -13.08 -14.31
C GLY A 261 21.60 -14.26 -14.80
N GLY A 262 22.22 -14.08 -15.97
CA GLY A 262 22.89 -15.19 -16.68
C GLY A 262 24.07 -15.80 -15.94
N VAL A 263 24.77 -15.05 -15.07
CA VAL A 263 25.84 -15.63 -14.24
C VAL A 263 25.26 -16.38 -13.03
N GLY A 264 23.99 -16.13 -12.69
CA GLY A 264 23.26 -16.88 -11.68
C GLY A 264 23.09 -18.36 -12.03
N CYS A 265 23.25 -18.78 -13.29
CA CYS A 265 23.30 -20.18 -13.69
C CYS A 265 24.54 -20.94 -13.19
N ASN A 266 25.59 -20.22 -12.79
CA ASN A 266 26.86 -20.85 -12.47
C ASN A 266 26.75 -21.67 -11.18
N GLU A 267 26.98 -22.98 -11.28
CA GLU A 267 26.78 -23.90 -10.15
C GLU A 267 27.74 -23.60 -8.99
N ARG A 268 28.96 -23.14 -9.29
CA ARG A 268 29.94 -22.78 -8.26
C ARG A 268 29.53 -21.55 -7.47
N LEU A 269 28.99 -20.53 -8.12
CA LEU A 269 28.42 -19.35 -7.44
C LEU A 269 27.22 -19.75 -6.56
N GLN A 270 26.32 -20.60 -7.07
CA GLN A 270 25.20 -21.10 -6.28
C GLN A 270 25.67 -21.91 -5.06
N GLU A 271 26.71 -22.72 -5.22
CA GLU A 271 27.31 -23.48 -4.12
C GLU A 271 27.86 -22.55 -3.02
N MET A 272 28.68 -21.57 -3.40
CA MET A 272 29.29 -20.62 -2.44
C MET A 272 28.23 -19.76 -1.74
N MET A 273 27.21 -19.29 -2.47
CA MET A 273 26.10 -18.54 -1.88
C MET A 273 25.26 -19.43 -0.97
N GLY A 274 25.07 -20.71 -1.32
CA GLY A 274 24.33 -21.69 -0.54
C GLY A 274 25.03 -22.01 0.78
N GLN A 275 26.36 -22.08 0.78
CA GLN A 275 27.17 -22.23 2.00
C GLN A 275 26.99 -21.02 2.92
N MET A 276 27.16 -19.79 2.40
CA MET A 276 26.95 -18.56 3.19
C MET A 276 25.52 -18.47 3.74
N ALA A 277 24.51 -18.78 2.91
CA ALA A 277 23.13 -18.79 3.35
C ALA A 277 22.89 -19.81 4.48
N ALA A 278 23.42 -21.02 4.36
CA ALA A 278 23.30 -22.07 5.39
C ALA A 278 23.98 -21.66 6.71
N GLU A 279 25.18 -21.10 6.66
CA GLU A 279 25.90 -20.60 7.85
C GLU A 279 25.13 -19.50 8.57
N ARG A 280 24.31 -18.73 7.84
CA ARG A 280 23.45 -17.68 8.39
C ARG A 280 22.07 -18.17 8.85
N GLY A 281 21.70 -19.42 8.58
CA GLY A 281 20.32 -19.90 8.75
C GLY A 281 19.32 -19.21 7.80
N ALA A 282 19.77 -18.87 6.60
CA ALA A 282 19.00 -18.32 5.49
C ALA A 282 18.80 -19.36 4.38
N THR A 283 17.90 -19.04 3.43
CA THR A 283 17.59 -19.90 2.28
C THR A 283 18.06 -19.25 0.99
N LEU A 284 18.79 -20.01 0.17
CA LEU A 284 19.13 -19.65 -1.20
C LEU A 284 18.02 -20.10 -2.17
N PHE A 285 17.57 -19.16 -2.97
CA PHE A 285 16.72 -19.38 -4.14
C PHE A 285 17.54 -19.08 -5.40
N ALA A 286 17.53 -20.02 -6.34
CA ALA A 286 18.12 -19.85 -7.65
C ALA A 286 17.11 -20.30 -8.71
N THR A 287 17.15 -19.67 -9.87
CA THR A 287 16.37 -20.10 -11.02
C THR A 287 17.17 -21.08 -11.87
N ASP A 288 16.49 -21.82 -12.74
CA ASP A 288 17.16 -22.68 -13.73
C ASP A 288 17.52 -21.89 -15.00
N GLU A 289 18.32 -22.52 -15.88
CA GLU A 289 18.82 -21.93 -17.14
C GLU A 289 17.72 -21.36 -18.06
N ARG A 290 16.48 -21.85 -17.97
CA ARG A 290 15.36 -21.37 -18.78
C ARG A 290 14.99 -19.94 -18.43
N PHE A 291 15.16 -19.54 -17.16
CA PHE A 291 14.72 -18.25 -16.62
C PHE A 291 15.86 -17.33 -16.16
N CYS A 292 17.03 -17.86 -15.79
CA CYS A 292 18.20 -17.05 -15.45
C CYS A 292 18.72 -16.21 -16.62
N ILE A 293 18.73 -16.81 -17.83
CA ILE A 293 19.18 -16.15 -19.04
C ILE A 293 18.03 -15.28 -19.56
N ASP A 294 18.35 -14.08 -20.06
CA ASP A 294 17.38 -13.13 -20.66
C ASP A 294 16.36 -13.85 -21.54
N ASN A 295 15.07 -13.64 -21.26
CA ASN A 295 13.98 -14.37 -21.89
C ASN A 295 12.72 -13.50 -22.04
N GLY A 296 11.84 -13.83 -22.98
CA GLY A 296 10.63 -13.03 -23.19
C GLY A 296 9.57 -13.26 -22.11
N ALA A 297 9.57 -14.43 -21.46
CA ALA A 297 8.60 -14.77 -20.42
C ALA A 297 8.71 -13.86 -19.19
N MET A 298 9.93 -13.47 -18.77
CA MET A 298 10.13 -12.54 -17.65
C MET A 298 9.47 -11.18 -17.93
N ILE A 299 9.61 -10.68 -19.15
CA ILE A 299 9.00 -9.43 -19.60
C ILE A 299 7.47 -9.57 -19.68
N ALA A 300 6.98 -10.71 -20.19
CA ALA A 300 5.55 -11.00 -20.26
C ALA A 300 4.91 -11.05 -18.87
N TYR A 301 5.55 -11.74 -17.92
CA TYR A 301 5.05 -11.85 -16.55
C TYR A 301 5.04 -10.51 -15.84
N THR A 302 6.14 -9.77 -15.86
CA THR A 302 6.19 -8.43 -15.24
C THR A 302 5.24 -7.46 -15.93
N GLY A 303 5.08 -7.57 -17.25
CA GLY A 303 4.07 -6.84 -18.00
C GLY A 303 2.64 -7.18 -17.57
N CYS A 304 2.35 -8.46 -17.31
CA CYS A 304 1.07 -8.90 -16.76
C CYS A 304 0.80 -8.30 -15.39
N LEU A 305 1.82 -8.28 -14.53
CA LEU A 305 1.73 -7.66 -13.21
C LEU A 305 1.43 -6.16 -13.31
N MET A 306 2.22 -5.43 -14.10
CA MET A 306 2.01 -4.00 -14.34
C MET A 306 0.63 -3.70 -14.94
N PHE A 307 0.22 -4.48 -15.94
CA PHE A 307 -1.06 -4.30 -16.62
C PHE A 307 -2.26 -4.54 -15.70
N ASN A 308 -2.19 -5.57 -14.85
CA ASN A 308 -3.24 -5.86 -13.86
C ASN A 308 -3.38 -4.74 -12.81
N CYS A 309 -2.30 -4.00 -12.56
CA CYS A 309 -2.31 -2.79 -11.72
C CYS A 309 -2.74 -1.51 -12.47
N GLY A 310 -3.27 -1.63 -13.70
CA GLY A 310 -3.69 -0.49 -14.53
C GLY A 310 -2.55 0.29 -15.19
N LEU A 311 -1.29 -0.20 -15.10
CA LEU A 311 -0.16 0.48 -15.71
C LEU A 311 -0.06 0.14 -17.21
N THR A 312 -0.19 1.16 -18.05
CA THR A 312 0.06 1.07 -19.49
C THR A 312 1.05 2.16 -19.93
N THR A 313 1.69 1.94 -21.07
CA THR A 313 2.67 2.87 -21.66
C THR A 313 2.09 3.43 -22.97
N PRO A 314 1.66 4.70 -23.00
CA PRO A 314 1.20 5.33 -24.23
C PRO A 314 2.26 5.27 -25.32
N LEU A 315 1.85 5.19 -26.60
CA LEU A 315 2.77 5.12 -27.74
C LEU A 315 3.83 6.25 -27.71
N ALA A 316 3.43 7.48 -27.37
CA ALA A 316 4.34 8.62 -27.26
C ALA A 316 5.43 8.45 -26.18
N GLN A 317 5.17 7.63 -25.16
CA GLN A 317 6.07 7.35 -24.03
C GLN A 317 6.75 5.97 -24.12
N SER A 318 6.43 5.20 -25.16
CA SER A 318 6.96 3.85 -25.40
C SER A 318 8.40 3.86 -25.95
N THR A 319 9.22 4.82 -25.53
CA THR A 319 10.65 4.98 -25.88
C THR A 319 11.51 3.85 -25.32
N VAL A 320 12.82 3.93 -25.58
CA VAL A 320 13.83 3.04 -24.98
C VAL A 320 14.78 3.87 -24.11
N THR A 321 15.28 3.26 -23.04
CA THR A 321 16.17 3.92 -22.08
C THR A 321 17.36 3.01 -21.81
N GLN A 322 18.54 3.30 -22.37
CA GLN A 322 19.73 2.47 -22.17
C GLN A 322 20.14 2.37 -20.70
N ARG A 323 19.90 3.46 -19.94
CA ARG A 323 20.20 3.59 -18.52
C ARG A 323 18.89 3.76 -17.76
N TYR A 324 18.21 2.65 -17.50
CA TYR A 324 16.98 2.64 -16.73
C TYR A 324 17.28 2.07 -15.35
N ARG A 325 17.33 2.91 -14.31
CA ARG A 325 17.67 2.41 -12.97
C ARG A 325 16.55 1.56 -12.40
N THR A 326 16.90 0.56 -11.61
CA THR A 326 15.97 -0.35 -10.95
C THR A 326 15.04 0.40 -9.96
N ASP A 327 15.55 1.44 -9.31
CA ASP A 327 14.83 2.24 -8.30
C ASP A 327 13.98 3.39 -8.87
N GLU A 328 14.00 3.58 -10.20
CA GLU A 328 13.13 4.54 -10.90
C GLU A 328 11.71 4.02 -11.09
N VAL A 329 11.48 2.71 -10.94
CA VAL A 329 10.16 2.09 -11.08
C VAL A 329 9.51 1.98 -9.71
N GLU A 330 8.33 2.57 -9.57
CA GLU A 330 7.48 2.33 -8.41
C GLU A 330 6.93 0.91 -8.47
N SER A 331 7.03 0.18 -7.36
CA SER A 331 6.62 -1.21 -7.35
C SER A 331 5.11 -1.33 -7.40
N PHE A 332 4.63 -2.06 -8.39
CA PHE A 332 3.23 -2.42 -8.59
C PHE A 332 2.85 -3.73 -7.86
N CYS A 333 3.82 -4.48 -7.32
CA CYS A 333 3.63 -5.89 -6.98
C CYS A 333 3.54 -6.29 -5.50
N LEU A 334 3.66 -5.36 -4.56
CA LEU A 334 3.51 -5.70 -3.13
C LEU A 334 2.26 -5.12 -2.47
N ALA A 335 1.60 -4.15 -3.12
CA ALA A 335 0.31 -3.62 -2.65
C ALA A 335 -0.89 -4.44 -3.15
N ASP A 336 -0.83 -5.02 -4.36
CA ASP A 336 -2.02 -5.52 -5.08
C ASP A 336 -2.36 -7.00 -4.92
N ARG A 337 -1.81 -7.70 -3.92
CA ARG A 337 -2.47 -8.94 -3.42
C ARG A 337 -3.64 -8.65 -2.47
N LEU A 338 -4.00 -7.38 -2.28
CA LEU A 338 -5.00 -6.93 -1.30
C LEU A 338 -6.16 -6.09 -1.89
N SER A 339 -6.25 -5.86 -3.20
CA SER A 339 -7.20 -4.88 -3.78
C SER A 339 -8.29 -5.49 -4.66
N GLY A 340 -8.79 -6.67 -4.30
CA GLY A 340 -9.91 -7.32 -5.00
C GLY A 340 -11.25 -7.12 -4.31
N LEU A 341 -11.81 -5.92 -4.26
CA LEU A 341 -13.23 -5.69 -3.95
C LEU A 341 -13.74 -4.41 -4.63
N ASN A 342 -14.56 -4.61 -5.66
CA ASN A 342 -15.48 -3.61 -6.19
C ASN A 342 -16.63 -3.45 -5.18
N THR A 343 -16.63 -2.40 -4.38
CA THR A 343 -17.84 -1.94 -3.68
C THR A 343 -18.18 -0.52 -4.12
N THR A 344 -19.18 -0.45 -5.01
CA THR A 344 -19.81 0.79 -5.42
C THR A 344 -20.66 1.33 -4.26
N LEU A 345 -20.08 2.13 -3.37
CA LEU A 345 -20.84 2.86 -2.36
C LEU A 345 -20.37 4.31 -2.25
N VAL A 346 -21.34 5.20 -2.45
CA VAL A 346 -21.20 6.65 -2.43
C VAL A 346 -20.95 7.12 -0.99
N THR A 347 -19.73 7.55 -0.71
CA THR A 347 -19.29 8.11 0.59
C THR A 347 -19.57 9.61 0.65
N PHE A 348 -20.50 10.01 1.53
CA PHE A 348 -20.64 11.38 2.01
C PHE A 348 -20.22 11.47 3.48
N LYS A 349 -19.69 12.64 3.85
CA LYS A 349 -18.60 12.89 4.82
C LYS A 349 -19.04 13.82 5.93
N MET A 350 -18.75 13.62 7.22
CA MET A 350 -19.05 14.65 8.25
C MET A 350 -18.15 14.59 9.49
N GLY A 351 -17.76 15.77 9.99
CA GLY A 351 -17.27 15.98 11.35
C GLY A 351 -17.94 17.17 12.03
N VAL A 352 -18.34 17.03 13.31
CA VAL A 352 -19.15 18.05 14.01
C VAL A 352 -18.30 19.01 14.84
N ARG A 353 -18.28 20.27 14.43
CA ARG A 353 -17.39 21.30 15.00
C ARG A 353 -17.66 21.54 16.49
N GLY A 354 -16.65 21.28 17.31
CA GLY A 354 -16.67 21.55 18.75
C GLY A 354 -17.44 20.54 19.61
N LEU A 355 -18.02 19.49 19.01
CA LEU A 355 -18.77 18.47 19.73
C LEU A 355 -17.87 17.62 20.64
N TYR A 356 -16.70 17.19 20.15
CA TYR A 356 -15.72 16.46 20.96
C TYR A 356 -15.35 17.21 22.25
N THR A 357 -15.06 18.51 22.16
CA THR A 357 -14.73 19.36 23.32
C THR A 357 -15.92 19.51 24.27
N TYR A 358 -17.14 19.61 23.75
CA TYR A 358 -18.36 19.70 24.56
C TYR A 358 -18.58 18.42 25.38
N ILE A 359 -18.50 17.25 24.75
CA ILE A 359 -18.68 15.95 25.41
C ILE A 359 -17.55 15.67 26.40
N SER A 360 -16.30 15.94 26.00
CA SER A 360 -15.11 15.70 26.83
C SER A 360 -15.01 16.57 28.09
N ARG A 361 -15.76 17.68 28.17
CA ARG A 361 -15.72 18.59 29.32
C ARG A 361 -16.40 18.02 30.56
N ASP A 362 -17.43 17.20 30.39
CA ASP A 362 -18.14 16.56 31.50
C ASP A 362 -17.67 15.10 31.62
N PRO A 363 -16.89 14.76 32.66
CA PRO A 363 -16.44 13.39 32.90
C PRO A 363 -17.59 12.41 33.07
N GLY A 364 -18.79 12.87 33.49
CA GLY A 364 -19.98 12.04 33.64
C GLY A 364 -20.46 11.39 32.34
N ASN A 365 -20.00 11.87 31.17
CA ASN A 365 -20.27 11.26 29.88
C ASN A 365 -19.50 9.95 29.64
N PHE A 366 -18.48 9.65 30.46
CA PHE A 366 -17.61 8.49 30.29
C PHE A 366 -17.61 7.60 31.52
N LYS A 367 -17.62 6.28 31.32
CA LYS A 367 -17.52 5.29 32.38
C LYS A 367 -16.18 4.59 32.34
N SER A 368 -15.64 4.25 33.52
CA SER A 368 -14.43 3.43 33.61
C SER A 368 -14.67 2.07 32.96
N TYR A 369 -13.73 1.66 32.11
CA TYR A 369 -13.78 0.45 31.32
C TYR A 369 -12.41 -0.24 31.30
N GLN A 370 -12.42 -1.58 31.31
CA GLN A 370 -11.21 -2.40 31.29
C GLN A 370 -11.16 -3.19 29.99
N LEU A 371 -10.17 -2.91 29.15
CA LEU A 371 -9.95 -3.62 27.90
C LEU A 371 -9.14 -4.90 28.16
N HIS A 372 -9.75 -6.04 27.82
CA HIS A 372 -9.13 -7.36 27.91
C HIS A 372 -9.85 -8.34 26.97
N ASN A 373 -9.09 -9.20 26.29
CA ASN A 373 -9.61 -10.32 25.49
C ASN A 373 -10.74 -9.94 24.50
N THR A 374 -10.49 -8.94 23.67
CA THR A 374 -11.47 -8.42 22.71
C THR A 374 -10.80 -7.91 21.44
N TYR A 375 -11.55 -7.75 20.36
CA TYR A 375 -11.11 -6.93 19.23
C TYR A 375 -11.12 -5.45 19.63
N LEU A 376 -10.29 -4.65 18.99
CA LEU A 376 -10.29 -3.20 19.17
C LEU A 376 -10.15 -2.55 17.81
N ILE A 377 -11.20 -1.88 17.34
CA ILE A 377 -11.11 -1.08 16.12
C ILE A 377 -10.40 0.22 16.48
N ILE A 378 -9.46 0.66 15.66
CA ILE A 378 -8.67 1.86 15.89
C ILE A 378 -8.68 2.72 14.62
N ASP A 379 -9.11 3.97 14.77
CA ASP A 379 -8.91 5.01 13.78
C ASP A 379 -7.40 5.34 13.72
N ALA A 380 -6.76 4.94 12.63
CA ALA A 380 -5.31 4.95 12.50
C ALA A 380 -4.75 6.38 12.45
N GLU A 381 -5.38 7.28 11.69
CA GLU A 381 -4.95 8.67 11.56
C GLU A 381 -5.06 9.41 12.90
N ASN A 382 -6.16 9.19 13.62
CA ASN A 382 -6.34 9.76 14.95
C ASN A 382 -5.30 9.23 15.93
N TYR A 383 -5.03 7.92 15.92
CA TYR A 383 -3.99 7.31 16.74
C TYR A 383 -2.61 7.90 16.46
N ILE A 384 -2.22 8.02 15.19
CA ILE A 384 -0.92 8.57 14.78
C ILE A 384 -0.74 10.00 15.30
N ASN A 385 -1.75 10.85 15.10
CA ASN A 385 -1.71 12.24 15.54
C ASN A 385 -1.51 12.33 17.06
N VAL A 386 -2.27 11.56 17.84
CA VAL A 386 -2.17 11.55 19.30
C VAL A 386 -0.86 10.93 19.78
N CYS A 387 -0.37 9.88 19.12
CA CYS A 387 0.91 9.26 19.43
C CYS A 387 2.04 10.27 19.28
N TYR A 388 2.11 11.01 18.18
CA TYR A 388 3.07 12.10 18.01
C TYR A 388 2.82 13.27 18.96
N GLY A 389 1.55 13.58 19.28
CA GLY A 389 1.18 14.63 20.24
C GLY A 389 1.73 14.35 21.64
N ARG A 390 1.70 13.09 22.07
CA ARG A 390 2.08 12.65 23.42
C ARG A 390 3.52 12.20 23.55
N SER A 391 4.11 11.76 22.44
CA SER A 391 5.52 11.40 22.43
C SER A 391 6.33 12.69 22.28
N ASN A 392 7.43 12.85 23.01
CA ASN A 392 8.36 13.97 22.86
C ASN A 392 9.17 13.87 21.54
N LEU A 393 8.56 13.29 20.49
CA LEU A 393 9.18 13.08 19.19
C LEU A 393 9.32 14.40 18.46
N SER A 394 10.51 14.63 17.93
CA SER A 394 10.75 15.78 17.07
C SER A 394 9.95 15.63 15.77
N ARG A 395 9.28 16.72 15.39
CA ARG A 395 8.56 16.86 14.11
C ARG A 395 9.40 17.62 13.08
N HIS A 396 10.61 18.04 13.46
CA HIS A 396 11.55 18.78 12.61
C HIS A 396 12.33 17.85 11.67
N TYR A 397 12.92 18.43 10.62
CA TYR A 397 13.83 17.73 9.70
C TYR A 397 13.29 16.42 9.12
N GLY A 398 11.97 16.32 8.95
CA GLY A 398 11.33 15.13 8.44
C GLY A 398 10.93 14.12 9.51
N GLY A 399 11.10 14.39 10.81
CA GLY A 399 10.57 13.60 11.92
C GLY A 399 11.42 12.43 12.39
N GLU A 400 11.21 12.00 13.62
CA GLU A 400 11.90 10.84 14.24
C GLU A 400 11.14 9.54 13.98
N TYR A 401 11.27 8.99 12.78
CA TYR A 401 10.54 7.78 12.38
C TYR A 401 10.92 6.53 13.18
N MET A 402 12.20 6.36 13.53
CA MET A 402 12.66 5.17 14.27
C MET A 402 12.11 5.16 15.70
N ASP A 403 12.11 6.30 16.38
CA ASP A 403 11.54 6.41 17.71
C ASP A 403 10.01 6.29 17.69
N PHE A 404 9.36 6.80 16.63
CA PHE A 404 7.95 6.54 16.38
C PHE A 404 7.63 5.05 16.24
N VAL A 405 8.45 4.28 15.50
CA VAL A 405 8.33 2.82 15.40
C VAL A 405 8.41 2.16 16.79
N VAL A 406 9.30 2.64 17.65
CA VAL A 406 9.42 2.15 19.04
C VAL A 406 8.14 2.43 19.83
N CYS A 407 7.58 3.65 19.76
CA CYS A 407 6.32 4.00 20.41
C CYS A 407 5.17 3.08 19.98
N VAL A 408 5.04 2.84 18.67
CA VAL A 408 4.02 1.95 18.09
C VAL A 408 4.19 0.52 18.59
N ARG A 409 5.42 -0.01 18.55
CA ARG A 409 5.71 -1.38 19.01
C ARG A 409 5.43 -1.57 20.50
N ILE A 410 5.74 -0.56 21.33
CA ILE A 410 5.40 -0.57 22.75
C ILE A 410 3.88 -0.65 22.92
N PHE A 411 3.13 0.18 22.21
CA PHE A 411 1.67 0.18 22.27
C PHE A 411 1.07 -1.18 21.88
N LEU A 412 1.47 -1.74 20.73
CA LEU A 412 1.00 -3.05 20.26
C LEU A 412 1.37 -4.17 21.23
N LYS A 413 2.54 -4.10 21.88
CA LYS A 413 2.97 -5.05 22.92
C LYS A 413 2.05 -5.00 24.14
N GLN A 414 1.60 -3.82 24.57
CA GLN A 414 0.64 -3.68 25.68
C GLN A 414 -0.73 -4.28 25.31
N LEU A 415 -1.22 -4.02 24.09
CA LEU A 415 -2.46 -4.62 23.59
C LEU A 415 -2.39 -6.15 23.59
N ARG A 416 -1.30 -6.71 23.06
CA ARG A 416 -1.08 -8.16 23.02
C ARG A 416 -1.01 -8.78 24.41
N LYS A 417 -0.38 -8.10 25.38
CA LYS A 417 -0.32 -8.56 26.78
C LYS A 417 -1.71 -8.65 27.42
N CYS A 418 -2.65 -7.80 27.01
CA CYS A 418 -4.05 -7.83 27.42
C CYS A 418 -4.95 -8.70 26.53
N ARG A 419 -4.38 -9.47 25.59
CA ARG A 419 -5.10 -10.28 24.58
C ARG A 419 -6.07 -9.47 23.73
N ILE A 420 -5.71 -8.23 23.44
CA ILE A 420 -6.49 -7.37 22.55
C ILE A 420 -5.98 -7.58 21.13
N THR A 421 -6.89 -7.78 20.18
CA THR A 421 -6.56 -7.88 18.75
C THR A 421 -6.90 -6.55 18.09
N PRO A 422 -5.92 -5.66 17.86
CA PRO A 422 -6.19 -4.39 17.20
C PRO A 422 -6.45 -4.58 15.71
N ILE A 423 -7.37 -3.78 15.18
CA ILE A 423 -7.64 -3.63 13.74
C ILE A 423 -7.56 -2.15 13.42
N PHE A 424 -6.58 -1.76 12.61
CA PHE A 424 -6.38 -0.35 12.24
C PHE A 424 -7.08 -0.02 10.94
N ILE A 425 -7.81 1.08 10.90
CA ILE A 425 -8.47 1.55 9.68
C ILE A 425 -7.95 2.93 9.35
N PHE A 426 -7.44 3.08 8.13
CA PHE A 426 -6.90 4.32 7.59
C PHE A 426 -7.90 4.96 6.63
N ASP A 427 -8.05 6.27 6.77
CA ASP A 427 -8.73 7.10 5.77
C ASP A 427 -7.88 7.26 4.49
N GLY A 428 -8.55 7.44 3.36
CA GLY A 428 -7.93 7.62 2.05
C GLY A 428 -8.00 9.04 1.44
N CYS A 429 -7.59 9.11 0.17
CA CYS A 429 -7.54 10.34 -0.62
C CYS A 429 -8.93 10.83 -1.07
N HIS A 430 -9.22 12.11 -0.86
CA HIS A 430 -10.49 12.68 -1.32
C HIS A 430 -10.45 13.04 -2.82
N ASN A 431 -11.60 12.92 -3.49
CA ASN A 431 -11.77 13.27 -4.91
C ASN A 431 -11.22 14.68 -5.27
N ARG A 432 -10.88 14.86 -6.55
CA ARG A 432 -10.45 16.17 -7.09
C ARG A 432 -11.50 17.28 -6.92
N GLU A 433 -12.78 16.94 -6.81
CA GLU A 433 -13.90 17.87 -6.67
C GLU A 433 -14.67 17.61 -5.37
N GLY A 434 -15.04 18.69 -4.66
CA GLY A 434 -15.84 18.63 -3.43
C GLY A 434 -15.33 19.52 -2.28
N ALA A 435 -16.24 19.95 -1.40
CA ALA A 435 -15.98 20.87 -0.29
C ALA A 435 -14.90 20.39 0.71
N LYS A 436 -14.64 19.07 0.79
CA LYS A 436 -13.58 18.50 1.66
C LYS A 436 -12.17 18.81 1.17
N ARG A 437 -11.90 18.69 -0.14
CA ARG A 437 -10.59 19.04 -0.71
C ARG A 437 -10.30 20.50 -0.46
N GLU A 438 -11.28 21.37 -0.69
CA GLU A 438 -11.16 22.80 -0.42
C GLU A 438 -10.94 23.08 1.07
N THR A 439 -11.68 22.41 1.96
CA THR A 439 -11.48 22.54 3.42
C THR A 439 -10.10 22.06 3.85
N LEU A 440 -9.59 20.93 3.32
CA LEU A 440 -8.26 20.42 3.64
C LEU A 440 -7.15 21.26 3.03
N LEU A 441 -7.32 21.75 1.80
CA LEU A 441 -6.42 22.72 1.18
C LEU A 441 -6.39 24.00 2.02
N ASN A 442 -7.53 24.51 2.46
CA ASN A 442 -7.62 25.68 3.33
C ASN A 442 -6.97 25.44 4.69
N ARG A 443 -7.17 24.25 5.30
CA ARG A 443 -6.48 23.85 6.54
C ARG A 443 -4.97 23.73 6.33
N ASN A 444 -4.51 23.11 5.25
CA ASN A 444 -3.10 22.96 4.93
C ASN A 444 -2.45 24.30 4.60
N VAL A 445 -3.11 25.17 3.84
CA VAL A 445 -2.67 26.55 3.57
C VAL A 445 -2.61 27.35 4.87
N GLY A 446 -3.59 27.18 5.76
CA GLY A 446 -3.58 27.77 7.11
C GLY A 446 -2.37 27.31 7.92
N ARG A 447 -2.14 25.99 7.99
CA ARG A 447 -0.97 25.38 8.66
C ARG A 447 0.35 25.86 8.07
N ILE A 448 0.46 25.97 6.75
CA ILE A 448 1.65 26.49 6.06
C ILE A 448 1.86 27.97 6.40
N LYS A 449 0.81 28.79 6.45
CA LYS A 449 0.90 30.20 6.83
C LYS A 449 1.31 30.36 8.30
N GLU A 450 0.75 29.58 9.20
CA GLU A 450 1.14 29.55 10.62
C GLU A 450 2.59 29.11 10.79
N LEU A 451 3.02 28.07 10.07
CA LEU A 451 4.42 27.61 10.07
C LEU A 451 5.35 28.68 9.51
N SER A 452 4.98 29.31 8.40
CA SER A 452 5.77 30.40 7.80
C SER A 452 5.90 31.58 8.74
N LYS A 453 4.84 31.94 9.46
CA LYS A 453 4.84 33.01 10.47
C LYS A 453 5.74 32.63 11.65
N PHE A 454 5.60 31.41 12.16
CA PHE A 454 6.43 30.86 13.23
C PHE A 454 7.93 30.89 12.89
N LEU A 455 8.29 30.48 11.66
CA LEU A 455 9.67 30.49 11.16
C LEU A 455 10.25 31.91 11.00
N MET A 456 9.41 32.92 10.73
CA MET A 456 9.85 34.30 10.56
C MET A 456 9.95 35.09 11.88
N GLU A 457 9.11 34.79 12.86
CA GLU A 457 9.00 35.57 14.11
C GLU A 457 9.87 35.05 15.27
N THR A 458 10.27 33.77 15.24
CA THR A 458 10.94 33.12 16.37
C THR A 458 12.42 32.85 16.02
N ARG A 459 13.37 33.36 16.84
CA ARG A 459 14.75 32.85 16.79
C ARG A 459 14.68 31.37 17.19
N PHE A 460 14.78 30.48 16.21
CA PHE A 460 14.61 29.05 16.36
C PHE A 460 15.55 28.54 17.46
N ASN A 461 15.01 28.16 18.62
CA ASN A 461 15.76 27.43 19.63
C ASN A 461 15.57 25.94 19.33
N LEU A 462 16.63 25.28 18.89
CA LEU A 462 16.61 23.88 18.43
C LEU A 462 16.18 22.89 19.51
N ASP A 463 16.25 23.30 20.79
CA ASP A 463 15.94 22.46 21.94
C ASP A 463 14.48 22.59 22.43
N ASP A 464 13.67 23.48 21.85
CA ASP A 464 12.28 23.71 22.28
C ASP A 464 11.26 23.07 21.32
N VAL A 465 10.97 21.79 21.57
CA VAL A 465 9.98 21.00 20.81
C VAL A 465 8.55 21.48 21.07
N GLN A 466 8.28 22.13 22.21
CA GLN A 466 6.91 22.45 22.66
C GLN A 466 6.30 23.67 21.96
N GLY A 467 7.11 24.56 21.39
CA GLY A 467 6.65 25.79 20.74
C GLY A 467 6.21 25.63 19.27
N THR A 468 6.32 24.44 18.68
CA THR A 468 6.26 24.27 17.23
C THR A 468 4.88 23.83 16.72
N PRO A 469 4.41 24.34 15.56
CA PRO A 469 3.10 23.98 15.02
C PRO A 469 2.93 22.46 14.82
N GLU A 470 1.75 21.93 15.13
CA GLU A 470 1.42 20.50 14.99
C GLU A 470 1.38 20.07 13.52
N ILE A 471 2.52 19.65 12.98
CA ILE A 471 2.65 19.09 11.64
C ILE A 471 3.24 17.69 11.76
N LEU A 472 2.50 16.69 11.31
CA LEU A 472 3.00 15.32 11.24
C LEU A 472 4.08 15.20 10.15
N PRO A 473 5.15 14.44 10.42
CA PRO A 473 6.10 14.03 9.39
C PRO A 473 5.44 13.31 8.22
N LYS A 474 5.95 13.53 7.00
CA LYS A 474 5.24 13.14 5.77
C LYS A 474 5.12 11.62 5.57
N LEU A 475 6.10 10.86 6.07
CA LEU A 475 6.14 9.40 5.88
C LEU A 475 5.50 8.64 7.04
N THR A 476 4.89 9.32 8.02
CA THR A 476 4.41 8.67 9.25
C THR A 476 3.41 7.54 8.97
N ASN A 477 2.46 7.74 8.06
CA ASN A 477 1.48 6.70 7.72
C ASN A 477 2.15 5.48 7.08
N LEU A 478 3.11 5.71 6.18
CA LEU A 478 3.86 4.64 5.52
C LEU A 478 4.66 3.83 6.54
N VAL A 479 5.38 4.52 7.44
CA VAL A 479 6.14 3.91 8.53
C VAL A 479 5.21 3.12 9.46
N PHE A 480 4.04 3.67 9.78
CA PHE A 480 3.06 2.98 10.63
C PHE A 480 2.53 1.70 9.97
N ILE A 481 2.11 1.79 8.70
CA ILE A 481 1.65 0.65 7.90
C ILE A 481 2.73 -0.42 7.79
N GLU A 482 4.01 -0.03 7.63
CA GLU A 482 5.13 -0.96 7.57
C GLU A 482 5.27 -1.76 8.87
N VAL A 483 5.15 -1.11 10.04
CA VAL A 483 5.15 -1.79 11.34
C VAL A 483 3.95 -2.73 11.50
N LEU A 484 2.76 -2.34 11.04
CA LEU A 484 1.58 -3.21 11.09
C LEU A 484 1.76 -4.45 10.21
N ASN A 485 2.30 -4.28 9.00
CA ASN A 485 2.61 -5.37 8.08
C ASN A 485 3.66 -6.33 8.65
N GLU A 486 4.76 -5.80 9.19
CA GLU A 486 5.82 -6.58 9.83
C GLU A 486 5.27 -7.46 10.96
N LEU A 487 4.38 -6.89 11.78
CA LEU A 487 3.79 -7.57 12.93
C LEU A 487 2.53 -8.37 12.58
N ARG A 488 2.12 -8.40 11.30
CA ARG A 488 0.88 -9.03 10.80
C ARG A 488 -0.36 -8.58 11.56
N ILE A 489 -0.44 -7.29 11.87
CA ILE A 489 -1.62 -6.69 12.50
C ILE A 489 -2.65 -6.39 11.39
N PRO A 490 -3.91 -6.85 11.53
CA PRO A 490 -4.96 -6.54 10.57
C PRO A 490 -5.15 -5.04 10.40
N HIS A 491 -5.17 -4.58 9.17
CA HIS A 491 -5.46 -3.18 8.86
C HIS A 491 -6.10 -3.01 7.48
N LEU A 492 -6.83 -1.91 7.31
CA LEU A 492 -7.49 -1.52 6.07
C LEU A 492 -7.13 -0.10 5.69
N CYS A 493 -6.95 0.15 4.40
CA CYS A 493 -6.85 1.48 3.84
C CYS A 493 -8.04 1.71 2.92
N TYR A 494 -8.91 2.64 3.30
CA TYR A 494 -10.00 3.07 2.43
C TYR A 494 -9.49 4.05 1.39
N GLU A 495 -10.16 4.14 0.25
CA GLU A 495 -9.89 5.21 -0.72
C GLU A 495 -10.38 6.57 -0.22
N ARG A 496 -11.37 6.60 0.68
CA ARG A 496 -12.01 7.81 1.21
C ARG A 496 -12.11 7.73 2.73
N GLU A 497 -12.99 8.52 3.33
CA GLU A 497 -13.20 8.50 4.79
C GLU A 497 -13.87 7.20 5.23
N ALA A 498 -13.39 6.66 6.34
CA ALA A 498 -13.74 5.33 6.81
C ALA A 498 -14.65 5.33 8.06
N ASP A 499 -14.99 6.48 8.64
CA ASP A 499 -15.72 6.58 9.93
C ASP A 499 -16.96 5.68 10.02
N MET A 500 -17.81 5.69 8.99
CA MET A 500 -19.01 4.85 8.96
C MET A 500 -18.65 3.36 8.98
N HIS A 501 -17.66 2.95 8.17
CA HIS A 501 -17.16 1.58 8.09
C HIS A 501 -16.49 1.14 9.40
N ILE A 502 -15.76 2.06 10.04
CA ILE A 502 -15.15 1.88 11.37
C ILE A 502 -16.23 1.59 12.41
N ALA A 503 -17.29 2.40 12.43
CA ALA A 503 -18.41 2.23 13.35
C ALA A 503 -19.20 0.94 13.06
N GLU A 504 -19.48 0.64 11.79
CA GLU A 504 -20.17 -0.57 11.35
C GLU A 504 -19.42 -1.84 11.74
N LEU A 505 -18.10 -1.88 11.53
CA LEU A 505 -17.28 -3.02 11.92
C LEU A 505 -17.24 -3.19 13.44
N ALA A 506 -17.14 -2.11 14.21
CA ALA A 506 -17.17 -2.16 15.67
C ALA A 506 -18.51 -2.70 16.20
N VAL A 507 -19.63 -2.28 15.61
CA VAL A 507 -20.97 -2.80 15.93
C VAL A 507 -21.09 -4.28 15.53
N TYR A 508 -20.58 -4.65 14.36
CA TYR A 508 -20.68 -6.01 13.84
C TYR A 508 -19.88 -7.01 14.67
N LEU A 509 -18.66 -6.64 15.09
CA LEU A 509 -17.80 -7.45 15.96
C LEU A 509 -18.14 -7.37 17.45
N ASP A 510 -19.11 -6.54 17.85
CA ASP A 510 -19.43 -6.20 19.25
C ASP A 510 -18.18 -5.83 20.06
N CYS A 511 -17.38 -4.94 19.50
CA CYS A 511 -16.11 -4.55 20.11
C CYS A 511 -15.97 -3.03 20.28
N PRO A 512 -15.12 -2.56 21.21
CA PRO A 512 -14.86 -1.15 21.37
C PRO A 512 -14.13 -0.54 20.16
N LEU A 513 -14.35 0.75 19.96
CA LEU A 513 -13.67 1.61 19.01
C LEU A 513 -12.79 2.61 19.76
N LEU A 514 -11.58 2.84 19.29
CA LEU A 514 -10.64 3.85 19.80
C LEU A 514 -10.52 5.01 18.80
N SER A 515 -11.11 6.17 19.12
CA SER A 515 -10.94 7.42 18.36
C SER A 515 -11.32 8.63 19.22
N ASN A 516 -10.72 9.79 18.90
CA ASN A 516 -11.14 11.09 19.41
C ASN A 516 -12.07 11.84 18.43
N ASP A 517 -12.50 11.23 17.32
CA ASP A 517 -13.45 11.88 16.42
C ASP A 517 -14.86 11.95 17.02
N SER A 518 -15.54 13.07 16.78
CA SER A 518 -16.85 13.39 17.34
C SER A 518 -18.00 12.64 16.68
N ASP A 519 -17.83 12.17 15.45
CA ASP A 519 -18.89 11.48 14.69
C ASP A 519 -19.24 10.13 15.29
N PHE A 520 -18.26 9.49 15.91
CA PHE A 520 -18.45 8.25 16.64
C PHE A 520 -19.42 8.38 17.82
N TYR A 521 -19.65 9.59 18.35
CA TYR A 521 -20.67 9.80 19.38
C TYR A 521 -22.09 9.92 18.82
N LEU A 522 -22.23 10.13 17.50
CA LEU A 522 -23.51 10.40 16.84
C LEU A 522 -24.06 9.20 16.07
N PHE A 523 -23.20 8.34 15.52
CA PHE A 523 -23.64 7.15 14.81
C PHE A 523 -24.57 6.29 15.68
N GLN A 524 -25.70 5.91 15.11
CA GLN A 524 -26.69 5.06 15.78
C GLN A 524 -26.66 3.67 15.17
N ALA A 525 -26.42 2.66 16.01
CA ALA A 525 -26.47 1.28 15.58
C ALA A 525 -27.91 0.77 15.51
N PRO A 526 -28.26 -0.08 14.52
CA PRO A 526 -29.60 -0.67 14.42
C PRO A 526 -29.94 -1.55 15.63
N SER A 527 -31.24 -1.68 15.91
CA SER A 527 -31.79 -2.67 16.84
C SER A 527 -31.34 -2.57 18.31
N GLY A 528 -30.85 -1.41 18.74
CA GLY A 528 -30.42 -1.18 20.13
C GLY A 528 -29.05 -1.79 20.46
N ALA A 529 -28.30 -2.28 19.47
CA ALA A 529 -26.88 -2.52 19.65
C ALA A 529 -26.21 -1.19 20.03
N SER A 530 -25.27 -1.21 20.96
CA SER A 530 -24.49 -0.02 21.32
C SER A 530 -23.02 -0.41 21.28
N TYR A 531 -22.24 0.28 20.47
CA TYR A 531 -20.80 0.11 20.46
C TYR A 531 -20.14 1.18 21.36
N ARG A 532 -18.96 0.86 21.87
CA ARG A 532 -18.27 1.65 22.90
C ARG A 532 -17.19 2.48 22.25
N VAL A 533 -17.27 3.80 22.38
CA VAL A 533 -16.21 4.71 21.91
C VAL A 533 -15.28 5.02 23.07
N ILE A 534 -14.03 4.62 22.96
CA ILE A 534 -12.98 4.86 23.93
C ILE A 534 -12.20 6.08 23.47
N LYS A 535 -12.10 7.07 24.35
CA LYS A 535 -11.26 8.24 24.11
C LYS A 535 -9.81 7.78 24.08
N LEU A 536 -9.09 8.09 23.01
CA LEU A 536 -7.68 7.74 22.84
C LEU A 536 -6.84 8.26 24.00
N ASP A 537 -7.22 9.42 24.53
CA ASP A 537 -6.53 10.04 25.64
C ASP A 537 -6.67 9.31 26.98
N SER A 538 -7.76 8.56 27.14
CA SER A 538 -8.11 7.88 28.39
C SER A 538 -7.45 6.52 28.55
N LEU A 539 -6.89 5.97 27.46
CA LEU A 539 -6.28 4.66 27.46
C LEU A 539 -4.96 4.69 28.23
N SER A 540 -4.82 3.82 29.23
CA SER A 540 -3.59 3.71 30.01
C SER A 540 -2.41 3.31 29.12
N ALA A 541 -1.24 3.90 29.37
CA ALA A 541 -0.03 3.57 28.61
C ALA A 541 0.51 2.18 28.94
N GLU A 542 0.26 1.70 30.17
CA GLU A 542 0.70 0.39 30.65
C GLU A 542 -0.49 -0.46 31.10
N CYS A 543 -0.33 -1.78 30.96
CA CYS A 543 -1.30 -2.74 31.44
C CYS A 543 -1.16 -3.04 32.94
N THR A 544 -2.30 -3.27 33.57
CA THR A 544 -2.39 -3.62 35.00
C THR A 544 -2.70 -5.11 35.15
N CYS A 545 -2.01 -5.77 36.07
CA CYS A 545 -2.32 -7.17 36.41
C CYS A 545 -3.62 -7.24 37.21
N SER A 546 -4.54 -8.09 36.78
CA SER A 546 -5.78 -8.40 37.50
C SER A 546 -5.48 -9.35 38.66
N GLN A 547 -6.04 -9.06 39.83
CA GLN A 547 -5.94 -9.93 41.00
C GLN A 547 -6.62 -11.29 40.80
N THR A 548 -7.55 -11.39 39.84
CA THR A 548 -8.26 -12.63 39.51
C THR A 548 -8.15 -12.91 38.01
N LYS A 549 -7.89 -14.18 37.64
CA LYS A 549 -7.86 -14.61 36.23
C LYS A 549 -9.29 -14.73 35.71
N CYS A 550 -9.56 -14.15 34.54
CA CYS A 550 -10.82 -14.33 33.82
C CYS A 550 -10.94 -15.75 33.25
N GLU A 551 -12.14 -16.16 32.84
CA GLU A 551 -12.40 -17.49 32.26
C GLU A 551 -11.44 -17.85 31.11
N ALA A 552 -11.17 -16.89 30.22
CA ALA A 552 -10.25 -17.08 29.10
C ALA A 552 -8.80 -17.30 29.55
N CYS A 553 -8.40 -16.77 30.70
CA CYS A 553 -7.03 -16.85 31.24
C CYS A 553 -6.85 -18.01 32.25
N LYS A 554 -7.93 -18.66 32.70
CA LYS A 554 -7.86 -19.69 33.76
C LYS A 554 -6.98 -20.89 33.39
N HIS A 555 -6.92 -21.25 32.11
CA HIS A 555 -6.21 -22.45 31.63
C HIS A 555 -4.77 -22.18 31.17
N GLU A 556 -4.30 -20.93 31.24
CA GLU A 556 -2.93 -20.57 30.84
C GLU A 556 -2.04 -20.29 32.05
N SER A 557 -0.75 -20.56 31.89
CA SER A 557 0.29 -20.26 32.88
C SER A 557 0.50 -18.75 33.09
N THR A 558 0.01 -17.91 32.19
CA THR A 558 0.21 -16.45 32.17
C THR A 558 -0.76 -15.71 33.10
N GLU A 559 -0.30 -14.59 33.68
CA GLU A 559 -1.15 -13.67 34.46
C GLU A 559 -2.15 -12.93 33.57
N CYS A 560 -3.26 -12.47 34.15
CA CYS A 560 -4.32 -11.77 33.42
C CYS A 560 -4.09 -10.25 33.46
N TYR A 561 -3.89 -9.61 32.31
CA TYR A 561 -3.66 -8.16 32.22
C TYR A 561 -4.81 -7.43 31.53
N PHE A 562 -5.08 -6.19 31.94
CA PHE A 562 -6.07 -5.31 31.29
C PHE A 562 -5.51 -3.89 31.11
N LEU A 563 -6.08 -3.15 30.16
CA LEU A 563 -5.83 -1.70 30.02
C LEU A 563 -7.02 -0.93 30.57
N ALA A 564 -6.75 0.04 31.45
CA ALA A 564 -7.78 0.91 32.00
C ALA A 564 -8.07 2.05 31.03
N CYS A 565 -9.33 2.37 30.82
CA CYS A 565 -9.76 3.45 29.94
C CYS A 565 -11.13 3.98 30.34
N SER A 566 -11.60 5.01 29.62
CA SER A 566 -12.93 5.58 29.79
C SER A 566 -13.71 5.46 28.49
N ALA A 567 -14.83 4.73 28.54
CA ALA A 567 -15.71 4.52 27.40
C ALA A 567 -16.92 5.44 27.46
N PHE A 568 -17.25 6.07 26.34
CA PHE A 568 -18.49 6.80 26.15
C PHE A 568 -19.66 5.83 26.01
N MET A 569 -20.73 6.10 26.75
CA MET A 569 -21.98 5.35 26.69
C MET A 569 -23.12 6.34 26.40
N PHE A 570 -23.77 6.20 25.24
CA PHE A 570 -24.82 7.14 24.81
C PHE A 570 -25.90 7.33 25.88
N CYS A 571 -26.40 6.22 26.45
CA CYS A 571 -27.47 6.19 27.45
C CYS A 571 -27.15 6.95 28.75
N ASP A 572 -25.86 7.11 29.08
CA ASP A 572 -25.43 7.78 30.30
C ASP A 572 -25.02 9.24 30.06
N SER A 573 -24.85 9.63 28.79
CA SER A 573 -24.33 10.93 28.39
C SER A 573 -25.36 12.06 28.40
N VAL A 574 -24.90 13.30 28.20
CA VAL A 574 -25.72 14.48 27.93
C VAL A 574 -26.63 14.32 26.70
N LEU A 575 -26.33 13.40 25.78
CA LEU A 575 -27.12 13.14 24.57
C LEU A 575 -28.30 12.20 24.81
N ARG A 576 -28.37 11.51 25.95
CA ARG A 576 -29.43 10.53 26.27
C ARG A 576 -30.86 11.09 26.22
N HIS A 577 -30.99 12.41 26.36
CA HIS A 577 -32.27 13.11 26.36
C HIS A 577 -32.78 13.42 24.95
N ILE A 578 -31.95 13.25 23.92
CA ILE A 578 -32.35 13.37 22.52
C ILE A 578 -32.97 12.03 22.08
N PRO A 579 -34.21 12.01 21.58
CA PRO A 579 -34.79 10.81 20.98
C PRO A 579 -33.87 10.28 19.87
N THR A 580 -33.61 8.97 19.88
CA THR A 580 -32.65 8.30 18.97
C THR A 580 -32.81 8.69 17.48
N PRO A 581 -34.04 8.76 16.91
CA PRO A 581 -34.23 9.20 15.52
C PRO A 581 -33.74 10.61 15.21
N LEU A 582 -33.65 11.49 16.22
CA LEU A 582 -33.28 12.90 16.06
C LEU A 582 -31.78 13.15 16.22
N VAL A 583 -30.99 12.17 16.64
CA VAL A 583 -29.55 12.34 16.88
C VAL A 583 -28.80 12.83 15.62
N PRO A 584 -29.05 12.30 14.40
CA PRO A 584 -28.41 12.83 13.19
C PRO A 584 -28.69 14.31 12.95
N LEU A 585 -29.84 14.85 13.36
CA LEU A 585 -30.17 16.27 13.20
C LEU A 585 -29.35 17.19 14.11
N LEU A 586 -28.72 16.66 15.15
CA LEU A 586 -27.78 17.41 15.98
C LEU A 586 -26.60 17.91 15.13
N SER A 587 -26.08 17.07 14.22
CA SER A 587 -24.99 17.44 13.32
C SER A 587 -25.37 18.56 12.35
N VAL A 588 -26.58 18.48 11.78
CA VAL A 588 -27.18 19.46 10.87
C VAL A 588 -27.29 20.85 11.54
N LEU A 589 -27.80 20.88 12.77
CA LEU A 589 -28.06 22.13 13.49
C LEU A 589 -26.78 22.77 14.04
N ILE A 590 -25.83 21.97 14.50
CA ILE A 590 -24.52 22.49 14.93
C ILE A 590 -23.74 23.01 13.72
N GLY A 591 -23.78 22.27 12.63
CA GLY A 591 -22.98 22.48 11.43
C GLY A 591 -21.84 21.47 11.36
N ASN A 592 -21.63 20.93 10.17
CA ASN A 592 -20.57 20.01 9.83
C ASN A 592 -19.94 20.40 8.50
N ASP A 593 -19.23 19.46 7.87
CA ASP A 593 -18.51 19.71 6.63
C ASP A 593 -19.38 19.67 5.35
N VAL A 594 -20.63 19.21 5.45
CA VAL A 594 -21.64 19.26 4.36
C VAL A 594 -22.51 20.51 4.50
N ILE A 595 -22.94 20.82 5.72
CA ILE A 595 -23.80 21.96 6.03
C ILE A 595 -23.10 22.83 7.06
N SER A 596 -22.65 24.01 6.64
CA SER A 596 -21.92 24.93 7.52
C SER A 596 -22.82 25.50 8.64
N ALA A 597 -24.07 25.84 8.30
CA ALA A 597 -25.09 26.24 9.25
C ALA A 597 -26.49 26.24 8.60
N VAL A 598 -27.49 25.84 9.38
CA VAL A 598 -28.91 25.97 9.02
C VAL A 598 -29.54 27.16 9.77
N ARG A 599 -30.54 27.80 9.17
CA ARG A 599 -31.35 28.84 9.83
C ARG A 599 -32.02 28.23 11.05
N GLN A 600 -31.81 28.86 12.21
CA GLN A 600 -32.25 28.32 13.50
C GLN A 600 -33.67 28.82 13.79
N PRO A 601 -34.63 27.93 14.15
CA PRO A 601 -35.98 28.33 14.52
C PRO A 601 -35.99 29.31 15.70
N ALA A 602 -37.02 30.18 15.77
CA ALA A 602 -37.12 31.22 16.80
C ALA A 602 -37.04 30.66 18.24
N ASP A 603 -37.62 29.49 18.49
CA ASP A 603 -37.57 28.83 19.80
C ASP A 603 -36.16 28.37 20.18
N LEU A 604 -35.35 27.96 19.21
CA LEU A 604 -33.95 27.61 19.43
C LEU A 604 -33.09 28.86 19.70
N GLN A 605 -33.42 30.00 19.08
CA GLN A 605 -32.76 31.28 19.36
C GLN A 605 -32.99 31.75 20.81
N ARG A 606 -34.12 31.41 21.43
CA ARG A 606 -34.38 31.70 22.85
C ARG A 606 -33.43 30.95 23.79
N PHE A 607 -33.07 29.71 23.48
CA PHE A 607 -32.08 28.96 24.27
C PHE A 607 -30.66 29.52 24.11
N LEU A 608 -30.34 30.08 22.94
CA LEU A 608 -29.06 30.73 22.66
C LEU A 608 -28.88 32.07 23.41
N SER A 609 -29.97 32.80 23.65
CA SER A 609 -29.96 34.10 24.33
C SER A 609 -29.93 34.01 25.86
N MET A 610 -30.12 32.82 26.44
CA MET A 610 -29.97 32.59 27.88
C MET A 610 -28.52 32.80 28.34
N ARG A 611 -28.31 33.45 29.50
CA ARG A 611 -26.96 33.62 30.08
C ARG A 611 -26.30 32.26 30.30
N GLY A 612 -25.16 32.03 29.63
CA GLY A 612 -24.34 30.85 29.84
C GLY A 612 -23.56 30.93 31.15
N GLY A 613 -23.13 29.78 31.66
CA GLY A 613 -22.22 29.71 32.81
C GLY A 613 -20.88 30.42 32.51
N ALA A 614 -20.23 30.93 33.56
CA ALA A 614 -18.94 31.62 33.44
C ALA A 614 -17.92 30.75 32.67
N GLY A 615 -17.28 31.32 31.64
CA GLY A 615 -16.23 30.65 30.86
C GLY A 615 -16.70 29.72 29.72
N MET A 616 -17.96 29.75 29.29
CA MET A 616 -18.42 29.00 28.11
C MET A 616 -18.21 29.77 26.79
N SER A 617 -17.53 29.16 25.82
CA SER A 617 -17.42 29.70 24.46
C SER A 617 -18.79 29.75 23.76
N TYR A 618 -18.92 30.58 22.71
CA TYR A 618 -20.16 30.67 21.92
C TYR A 618 -20.59 29.31 21.35
N ASN A 619 -19.65 28.54 20.77
CA ASN A 619 -19.92 27.21 20.23
C ASN A 619 -20.44 26.24 21.30
N MET A 620 -19.91 26.31 22.52
CA MET A 620 -20.35 25.47 23.63
C MET A 620 -21.80 25.76 24.04
N ARG A 621 -22.15 27.06 24.10
CA ARG A 621 -23.54 27.49 24.38
C ARG A 621 -24.48 27.07 23.25
N ARG A 622 -24.00 27.14 22.00
CA ARG A 622 -24.75 26.71 20.82
C ARG A 622 -25.08 25.22 20.87
N ILE A 623 -24.09 24.36 21.08
CA ILE A 623 -24.30 22.91 21.18
C ILE A 623 -25.30 22.58 22.31
N GLY A 624 -25.10 23.16 23.51
CA GLY A 624 -26.02 22.95 24.64
C GLY A 624 -27.44 23.52 24.44
N ALA A 625 -27.62 24.53 23.59
CA ALA A 625 -28.94 25.02 23.20
C ALA A 625 -29.63 24.06 22.23
N VAL A 626 -28.89 23.53 21.25
CA VAL A 626 -29.41 22.54 20.28
C VAL A 626 -29.81 21.24 20.98
N VAL A 627 -28.96 20.72 21.88
CA VAL A 627 -29.26 19.50 22.67
C VAL A 627 -30.55 19.70 23.48
N ARG A 628 -30.69 20.82 24.20
CA ARG A 628 -31.91 21.13 24.97
C ARG A 628 -33.15 21.27 24.09
N TRP A 629 -33.01 21.88 22.92
CA TRP A 629 -34.12 22.04 21.99
C TRP A 629 -34.58 20.69 21.42
N LEU A 630 -33.64 19.85 20.96
CA LEU A 630 -33.95 18.50 20.45
C LEU A 630 -34.57 17.59 21.54
N SER A 631 -34.15 17.77 22.81
CA SER A 631 -34.69 17.02 23.94
C SER A 631 -36.16 17.33 24.27
N ASN A 632 -36.72 18.43 23.75
CA ASN A 632 -38.12 18.79 23.97
C ASN A 632 -39.09 18.08 23.02
N PHE A 633 -38.58 17.35 22.01
CA PHE A 633 -39.40 16.59 21.06
C PHE A 633 -39.48 15.12 21.48
N GLY A 634 -40.57 14.45 21.08
CA GLY A 634 -40.69 13.00 21.20
C GLY A 634 -40.02 12.26 20.03
N TYR A 635 -40.43 11.01 19.79
CA TYR A 635 -39.93 10.22 18.65
C TYR A 635 -40.47 10.67 17.28
N ASP A 636 -41.34 11.70 17.24
CA ASP A 636 -41.85 12.26 15.99
C ASP A 636 -40.81 13.20 15.35
N THR A 637 -40.20 12.73 14.25
CA THR A 637 -39.19 13.47 13.50
C THR A 637 -39.76 14.62 12.68
N ARG A 638 -41.06 14.60 12.37
CA ARG A 638 -41.68 15.56 11.44
C ARG A 638 -41.77 16.97 12.04
N VAL A 639 -42.04 17.06 13.34
CA VAL A 639 -42.19 18.33 14.05
C VAL A 639 -40.90 19.16 14.05
N PRO A 640 -39.74 18.65 14.49
CA PRO A 640 -38.48 19.40 14.45
C PRO A 640 -38.02 19.69 13.02
N LEU A 641 -38.24 18.76 12.06
CA LEU A 641 -37.93 19.00 10.65
C LEU A 641 -38.74 20.15 10.06
N ARG A 642 -40.06 20.21 10.34
CA ARG A 642 -40.91 21.31 9.87
C ARG A 642 -40.46 22.65 10.46
N ALA A 643 -40.05 22.67 11.74
CA ALA A 643 -39.53 23.87 12.37
C ALA A 643 -38.26 24.40 11.68
N ILE A 644 -37.38 23.50 11.22
CA ILE A 644 -36.15 23.83 10.49
C ILE A 644 -36.46 24.31 9.07
N LEU A 645 -37.21 23.51 8.30
CA LEU A 645 -37.45 23.74 6.88
C LEU A 645 -38.35 24.95 6.61
N SER A 646 -39.26 25.29 7.54
CA SER A 646 -40.11 26.50 7.45
C SER A 646 -39.35 27.83 7.51
N GLN A 647 -38.04 27.81 7.82
CA GLN A 647 -37.19 29.00 7.79
C GLN A 647 -36.72 29.38 6.37
N TYR A 648 -37.04 28.57 5.37
CA TYR A 648 -36.58 28.72 3.98
C TYR A 648 -37.74 29.02 3.03
N ALA A 649 -37.48 29.82 2.00
CA ALA A 649 -38.52 30.15 1.02
C ALA A 649 -38.83 28.92 0.14
N ILE A 650 -40.11 28.70 -0.16
CA ILE A 650 -40.54 27.64 -1.07
C ILE A 650 -39.90 27.87 -2.45
N GLY A 651 -39.24 26.85 -3.00
CA GLY A 651 -38.52 26.94 -4.28
C GLY A 651 -37.18 26.19 -4.27
N SER A 652 -36.21 26.72 -5.01
CA SER A 652 -34.86 26.13 -5.12
C SER A 652 -34.12 26.09 -3.78
N GLU A 653 -34.23 27.16 -2.97
CA GLU A 653 -33.56 27.25 -1.66
C GLU A 653 -33.99 26.12 -0.71
N LEU A 654 -35.29 25.83 -0.64
CA LEU A 654 -35.82 24.72 0.15
C LEU A 654 -35.34 23.36 -0.37
N THR A 655 -35.27 23.19 -1.70
CA THR A 655 -34.83 21.95 -2.33
C THR A 655 -33.36 21.66 -2.04
N ASP A 656 -32.51 22.68 -2.13
CA ASP A 656 -31.07 22.58 -1.88
C ASP A 656 -30.79 22.22 -0.41
N VAL A 657 -31.42 22.93 0.52
CA VAL A 657 -31.24 22.66 1.96
C VAL A 657 -31.80 21.30 2.34
N THR A 658 -32.95 20.91 1.81
CA THR A 658 -33.52 19.56 2.04
C THR A 658 -32.56 18.49 1.58
N THR A 659 -32.01 18.62 0.37
CA THR A 659 -31.03 17.69 -0.21
C THR A 659 -29.79 17.59 0.67
N GLN A 660 -29.24 18.73 1.10
CA GLN A 660 -28.09 18.75 2.01
C GLN A 660 -28.40 18.05 3.34
N ILE A 661 -29.58 18.30 3.93
CA ILE A 661 -30.00 17.67 5.18
C ILE A 661 -30.13 16.16 4.99
N VAL A 662 -30.74 15.68 3.90
CA VAL A 662 -30.84 14.25 3.59
C VAL A 662 -29.46 13.61 3.52
N HIS A 663 -28.53 14.20 2.76
CA HIS A 663 -27.16 13.70 2.68
C HIS A 663 -26.45 13.68 4.03
N CYS A 664 -26.66 14.72 4.83
CA CYS A 664 -26.13 14.83 6.18
C CYS A 664 -26.73 13.77 7.12
N VAL A 665 -28.01 13.43 7.00
CA VAL A 665 -28.62 12.40 7.82
C VAL A 665 -28.11 11.02 7.41
N LEU A 666 -28.07 10.73 6.10
CA LEU A 666 -27.61 9.45 5.56
C LEU A 666 -26.23 9.07 6.05
N GLY A 667 -25.30 10.02 6.14
CA GLY A 667 -23.94 9.75 6.60
C GLY A 667 -23.81 9.45 8.10
N TYR A 668 -24.90 9.40 8.88
CA TYR A 668 -24.90 8.91 10.26
C TYR A 668 -25.77 7.66 10.48
N VAL A 669 -26.35 7.09 9.42
CA VAL A 669 -27.18 5.88 9.48
C VAL A 669 -26.31 4.67 9.10
N LEU A 670 -26.12 3.74 10.04
CA LEU A 670 -25.25 2.57 9.85
C LEU A 670 -26.00 1.37 9.26
N ASP A 671 -25.33 0.57 8.43
CA ASP A 671 -25.72 -0.79 8.01
C ASP A 671 -24.63 -1.84 8.34
N PRO A 672 -24.49 -2.21 9.64
CA PRO A 672 -23.39 -3.05 10.10
C PRO A 672 -23.46 -4.50 9.61
N ASP A 673 -24.63 -5.03 9.25
CA ASP A 673 -24.77 -6.44 8.87
C ASP A 673 -24.23 -6.72 7.46
N THR A 674 -24.37 -5.78 6.54
CA THR A 674 -23.83 -5.87 5.18
C THR A 674 -22.34 -5.55 5.19
N THR A 675 -21.98 -4.32 5.56
CA THR A 675 -20.59 -3.84 5.52
C THR A 675 -19.70 -4.62 6.48
N GLY A 676 -20.17 -4.88 7.70
CA GLY A 676 -19.39 -5.60 8.70
C GLY A 676 -19.03 -7.02 8.25
N ARG A 677 -19.95 -7.71 7.55
CA ARG A 677 -19.67 -9.04 6.99
C ARG A 677 -18.57 -8.98 5.95
N GLU A 678 -18.73 -8.11 4.96
CA GLU A 678 -17.75 -7.92 3.88
C GLU A 678 -16.36 -7.60 4.44
N LEU A 679 -16.29 -6.72 5.45
CA LEU A 679 -15.03 -6.35 6.09
C LEU A 679 -14.40 -7.49 6.87
N THR A 680 -15.19 -8.29 7.60
CA THR A 680 -14.65 -9.45 8.33
C THR A 680 -14.17 -10.56 7.40
N GLU A 681 -14.85 -10.77 6.27
CA GLU A 681 -14.43 -11.72 5.23
C GLU A 681 -13.12 -11.27 4.60
N PHE A 682 -13.01 -9.99 4.24
CA PHE A 682 -11.79 -9.42 3.69
C PHE A 682 -10.61 -9.50 4.67
N LEU A 683 -10.85 -9.21 5.95
CA LEU A 683 -9.84 -9.30 7.01
C LEU A 683 -9.53 -10.74 7.46
N CYS A 684 -10.22 -11.75 6.92
CA CYS A 684 -10.09 -13.15 7.32
C CYS A 684 -10.29 -13.37 8.83
N ILE A 685 -11.25 -12.68 9.44
CA ILE A 685 -11.53 -12.77 10.89
C ILE A 685 -12.58 -13.86 11.15
N GLU A 686 -12.20 -14.90 11.91
CA GLU A 686 -13.14 -15.94 12.34
C GLU A 686 -14.15 -15.40 13.37
N GLN A 687 -15.45 -15.47 13.05
CA GLN A 687 -16.49 -15.09 14.01
C GLN A 687 -16.67 -16.14 15.11
N LYS A 688 -16.82 -15.67 16.35
CA LYS A 688 -17.45 -16.48 17.40
C LYS A 688 -18.96 -16.59 17.12
N PRO A 689 -19.57 -17.77 17.31
CA PRO A 689 -21.00 -17.95 17.02
C PRO A 689 -21.86 -17.03 17.89
N ARG A 690 -22.68 -16.16 17.25
CA ARG A 690 -23.70 -15.37 17.94
C ARG A 690 -24.78 -16.30 18.48
N VAL A 691 -25.14 -16.14 19.76
CA VAL A 691 -26.35 -16.73 20.34
C VAL A 691 -27.55 -16.17 19.56
N SER A 692 -28.33 -17.07 18.98
CA SER A 692 -29.45 -16.76 18.09
C SER A 692 -30.48 -15.85 18.75
N SER A 693 -30.64 -14.63 18.24
CA SER A 693 -31.95 -13.95 18.24
C SER A 693 -32.55 -14.10 16.85
N SER A 694 -33.69 -14.77 16.80
CA SER A 694 -34.47 -15.09 15.62
C SER A 694 -35.08 -13.84 14.95
N SER A 695 -35.19 -13.91 13.62
CA SER A 695 -35.91 -13.00 12.69
C SER A 695 -35.20 -11.66 12.42
N ALA A 696 -34.87 -11.29 11.18
CA ALA A 696 -35.61 -11.46 9.94
C ALA A 696 -34.67 -11.60 8.73
N ARG A 697 -34.96 -12.59 7.87
CA ARG A 697 -34.54 -12.55 6.46
C ARG A 697 -35.31 -11.43 5.78
N ALA A 698 -34.62 -10.43 5.24
CA ALA A 698 -35.18 -9.55 4.22
C ALA A 698 -34.38 -9.76 2.93
N SER A 699 -35.07 -10.27 1.91
CA SER A 699 -34.63 -10.35 0.54
C SER A 699 -34.32 -8.95 0.00
N ALA A 700 -33.11 -8.73 -0.53
CA ALA A 700 -32.82 -7.56 -1.34
C ALA A 700 -33.61 -7.66 -2.66
N THR A 701 -34.70 -6.93 -2.78
CA THR A 701 -35.39 -6.72 -4.05
C THR A 701 -34.78 -5.53 -4.79
N SER A 702 -34.46 -5.74 -6.06
CA SER A 702 -34.13 -4.69 -7.04
C SER A 702 -35.21 -3.60 -7.03
N HIS A 703 -34.85 -2.34 -6.77
CA HIS A 703 -35.82 -1.24 -6.82
C HIS A 703 -35.31 0.02 -7.52
N VAL A 704 -36.26 0.57 -8.28
CA VAL A 704 -36.20 1.63 -9.28
C VAL A 704 -36.13 3.01 -8.62
N SER A 705 -35.28 3.89 -9.15
CA SER A 705 -35.17 5.30 -8.78
C SER A 705 -36.41 6.10 -9.21
N ARG A 706 -36.99 6.89 -8.29
CA ARG A 706 -37.93 7.96 -8.64
C ARG A 706 -37.18 9.30 -8.61
N PRO A 707 -37.18 10.12 -9.67
CA PRO A 707 -36.56 11.44 -9.64
C PRO A 707 -37.30 12.38 -8.68
N ILE A 708 -36.54 13.17 -7.91
CA ILE A 708 -37.08 14.20 -7.01
C ILE A 708 -37.68 15.34 -7.87
N PRO A 709 -38.95 15.73 -7.68
CA PRO A 709 -39.58 16.81 -8.43
C PRO A 709 -38.90 18.17 -8.14
N THR A 710 -38.76 19.00 -9.17
CA THR A 710 -38.08 20.32 -9.14
C THR A 710 -38.81 21.42 -8.36
N MET A 711 -39.92 21.11 -7.67
CA MET A 711 -40.60 22.02 -6.75
C MET A 711 -41.15 21.23 -5.56
N MET A 712 -40.50 21.36 -4.40
CA MET A 712 -41.00 20.80 -3.14
C MET A 712 -41.66 21.89 -2.29
N ASP A 713 -42.81 21.56 -1.70
CA ASP A 713 -43.38 22.29 -0.58
C ASP A 713 -42.76 21.80 0.74
N VAL A 714 -43.02 22.50 1.84
CA VAL A 714 -42.44 22.19 3.16
C VAL A 714 -42.87 20.81 3.65
N ASP A 715 -44.10 20.37 3.38
CA ASP A 715 -44.60 19.09 3.88
C ASP A 715 -43.96 17.91 3.15
N LYS A 716 -43.79 17.98 1.83
CA LYS A 716 -43.03 16.99 1.06
C LYS A 716 -41.57 16.94 1.47
N ALA A 717 -40.97 18.08 1.77
CA ALA A 717 -39.57 18.14 2.23
C ALA A 717 -39.40 17.46 3.60
N VAL A 718 -40.37 17.65 4.50
CA VAL A 718 -40.42 16.96 5.79
C VAL A 718 -40.56 15.45 5.60
N GLU A 719 -41.42 15.00 4.68
CA GLU A 719 -41.59 13.56 4.39
C GLU A 719 -40.29 12.92 3.89
N VAL A 720 -39.61 13.54 2.92
CA VAL A 720 -38.36 13.02 2.36
C VAL A 720 -37.26 12.86 3.42
N VAL A 721 -37.09 13.85 4.31
CA VAL A 721 -36.07 13.73 5.37
C VAL A 721 -36.51 12.72 6.43
N ALA A 722 -37.80 12.67 6.76
CA ALA A 722 -38.33 11.73 7.75
C ALA A 722 -38.19 10.25 7.30
N GLU A 723 -38.27 9.96 6.01
CA GLU A 723 -38.08 8.61 5.45
C GLU A 723 -36.63 8.08 5.63
N VAL A 724 -35.67 8.99 5.69
CA VAL A 724 -34.23 8.69 5.75
C VAL A 724 -33.73 8.55 7.18
N LEU A 725 -34.41 9.19 8.14
CA LEU A 725 -34.05 9.11 9.56
C LEU A 725 -34.27 7.69 10.13
N PRO A 726 -33.47 7.25 11.11
CA PRO A 726 -33.67 5.97 11.77
C PRO A 726 -35.08 5.85 12.38
N ASN A 727 -35.81 4.78 12.03
CA ASN A 727 -37.13 4.51 12.62
C ASN A 727 -37.02 3.91 14.02
N SER A 728 -38.03 4.15 14.86
CA SER A 728 -38.13 3.60 16.23
C SER A 728 -38.16 2.07 16.33
N SER A 729 -38.36 1.36 15.21
CA SER A 729 -38.42 -0.10 15.11
C SER A 729 -37.16 -0.77 14.52
N GLY A 730 -36.09 -0.01 14.25
CA GLY A 730 -34.81 -0.55 13.77
C GLY A 730 -34.81 -1.05 12.31
N ARG A 731 -35.88 -0.84 11.54
CA ARG A 731 -35.93 -1.14 10.10
C ARG A 731 -35.67 0.13 9.29
N THR A 732 -34.45 0.27 8.78
CA THR A 732 -34.08 1.32 7.82
C THR A 732 -34.65 0.95 6.44
N ARG A 733 -35.51 1.79 5.85
CA ARG A 733 -35.95 1.68 4.44
C ARG A 733 -35.22 2.79 3.69
N LEU A 734 -34.26 2.47 2.82
CA LEU A 734 -33.58 3.48 2.00
C LEU A 734 -33.68 3.18 0.50
N ALA A 735 -34.19 4.17 -0.23
CA ALA A 735 -34.15 4.33 -1.68
C ALA A 735 -33.88 5.81 -1.99
N LEU A 736 -33.25 6.10 -3.15
CA LEU A 736 -32.81 7.41 -3.74
C LEU A 736 -31.28 7.62 -3.61
N CYS A 737 -30.46 7.91 -4.64
CA CYS A 737 -30.67 8.47 -5.98
C CYS A 737 -29.43 8.24 -6.90
N GLU A 738 -29.60 8.40 -8.22
CA GLU A 738 -28.55 8.63 -9.24
C GLU A 738 -28.86 9.96 -9.98
N ARG A 739 -27.84 10.79 -10.27
CA ARG A 739 -27.52 11.33 -11.62
C ARG A 739 -26.37 12.35 -11.57
N GLY A 740 -25.34 12.04 -12.35
CA GLY A 740 -24.30 12.96 -12.83
C GLY A 740 -23.47 12.20 -13.86
N GLN A 741 -23.85 12.32 -15.14
CA GLN A 741 -23.13 11.76 -16.28
C GLN A 741 -21.67 12.19 -16.27
N CYS A 742 -20.75 11.24 -16.42
CA CYS A 742 -19.48 11.43 -17.15
C CYS A 742 -19.00 10.07 -17.65
N ASP A 743 -19.20 9.89 -18.95
CA ASP A 743 -18.53 9.04 -19.93
C ASP A 743 -17.73 7.81 -19.48
N ALA A 744 -18.18 6.68 -19.99
CA ALA A 744 -17.42 5.46 -20.17
C ALA A 744 -16.26 5.66 -21.15
N HIS A 745 -15.19 6.32 -20.70
CA HIS A 745 -13.88 6.32 -21.34
C HIS A 745 -12.82 6.79 -20.33
N THR A 746 -12.23 5.91 -19.53
CA THR A 746 -10.78 5.79 -19.36
C THR A 746 -10.42 4.66 -18.41
N VAL A 747 -9.42 3.91 -18.85
CA VAL A 747 -8.74 2.75 -18.25
C VAL A 747 -7.96 3.15 -17.01
#